data_AF-A0A1F4CKU0-F1
#
_entry.id   AF-A0A1F4CKU0-F1
#
_cell.length_a   1.000
_cell.length_b   1.000
_cell.length_c   1.000
_cell.angle_alpha   90.00
_cell.angle_beta   90.00
_cell.angle_gamma   90.00
#
_symmetry.space_group_name_H-M   'P 1'
#
loop_
_entity.id
_entity.type
_entity.pdbx_description
1 polymer ?
#
loop_
_entity_poly.entity_id
_entity_poly.type
_entity_poly.pdbx_seq_one_letter_code
_entity_poly.pdbx_strand_id
1 'polypeptide(L)'
;MNFFEQQDAARRHTTRLVLLFVLAVVAIVVAVNIVSALAFIGISSDLETGGVRIKAPASFYAIVTLATLALIAGGSLVQIMRLAGGGTALALMMGARPLSQASSEPAERRLLNVVGEMAIASGTAVPQVFVMDAEPAINAFAAGYSPDQAAVVVTRGTLDSLNREELQGVIGHEFSHVLNGDMRLNLRLMGVLGGILLLTTLGRMLARSSSRRNSKGSSLVLLGVGLIAIGYIGVFFGRLIQASVSRQREFLADASSVQFTRNPDGIGRALAKIGMAGSRVGHPRAEAASHMFFGEAIASGFGSLMATHPPVRERLARIYGRPVAISDIVARPASAALSPAAHAGVSGFAGGNAFGRSAATGAQALLKTEANAVIAAMGNVSVRHVDYAASLLDSLPQHARELTRTIEGAKQAMFGLVFAPGGPARQVQSDLLRAGGENAELVATIALEVQALGKVARLPLIALAAPTLKSLAPAQRAAFLVVLQRLIAADQRVTLEEFVVAAMLEAALGERAGRAVAARYRTLEPLAADAQLILSLIAHATNGEAAASFDHGLKELGFPLMLLAASAVSLDAVKAALARLNQLALMQKPRLVKALVQCALADGTLSLTDAELLRAICSTLDSPLPPFLEAMPYAA
;
A
#
# COMPACT_ATOMS: atom_id res chain seq x y z
N MET A 1 13.48 -2.95 -16.48
CA MET A 1 14.10 -1.91 -15.65
C MET A 1 14.41 -2.52 -14.30
N ASN A 2 15.64 -2.42 -13.84
CA ASN A 2 16.04 -2.94 -12.54
C ASN A 2 15.52 -1.99 -11.44
N PHE A 3 15.15 -2.52 -10.28
CA PHE A 3 14.65 -1.76 -9.13
C PHE A 3 15.59 -0.60 -8.71
N PHE A 4 16.90 -0.75 -8.97
CA PHE A 4 17.92 0.27 -8.71
C PHE A 4 17.90 1.44 -9.72
N GLU A 5 17.45 1.26 -10.96
CA GLU A 5 17.29 2.35 -11.94
C GLU A 5 16.08 3.23 -11.57
N GLN A 6 15.05 2.62 -10.97
CA GLN A 6 13.89 3.34 -10.44
C GLN A 6 14.27 4.28 -9.29
N GLN A 7 15.32 3.96 -8.53
CA GLN A 7 15.83 4.76 -7.43
C GLN A 7 16.49 6.07 -7.88
N ASP A 8 17.32 6.03 -8.92
CA ASP A 8 17.96 7.24 -9.46
C ASP A 8 16.98 8.11 -10.25
N ALA A 9 16.00 7.49 -10.92
CA ALA A 9 14.85 8.22 -11.45
C ALA A 9 14.09 8.95 -10.33
N ALA A 10 13.75 8.26 -9.24
CA ALA A 10 13.02 8.86 -8.12
C ALA A 10 13.72 10.08 -7.49
N ARG A 11 15.06 10.09 -7.42
CA ARG A 11 15.84 11.25 -6.93
C ARG A 11 15.70 12.46 -7.84
N ARG A 12 15.85 12.29 -9.16
CA ARG A 12 15.73 13.38 -10.16
C ARG A 12 14.31 13.95 -10.24
N HIS A 13 13.29 13.11 -10.01
CA HIS A 13 11.91 13.58 -9.96
C HIS A 13 11.62 14.34 -8.66
N THR A 14 12.14 13.89 -7.52
CA THR A 14 11.91 14.55 -6.22
C THR A 14 12.42 15.99 -6.19
N THR A 15 13.60 16.27 -6.75
CA THR A 15 14.15 17.65 -6.81
C THR A 15 13.28 18.58 -7.65
N ARG A 16 12.77 18.10 -8.80
CA ARG A 16 11.84 18.87 -9.64
C ARG A 16 10.53 19.18 -8.93
N LEU A 17 9.98 18.22 -8.19
CA LEU A 17 8.73 18.42 -7.42
C LEU A 17 8.91 19.47 -6.32
N VAL A 18 10.02 19.41 -5.59
CA VAL A 18 10.35 20.41 -4.55
C VAL A 18 10.50 21.79 -5.18
N LEU A 19 11.18 21.91 -6.33
CA LEU A 19 11.33 23.18 -7.03
C LEU A 19 9.97 23.74 -7.49
N LEU A 20 9.10 22.92 -8.07
CA LEU A 20 7.75 23.32 -8.47
C LEU A 20 6.92 23.77 -7.26
N PHE A 21 7.03 23.08 -6.13
CA PHE A 21 6.34 23.46 -4.90
C PHE A 21 6.83 24.80 -4.35
N VAL A 22 8.15 25.03 -4.29
CA VAL A 22 8.72 26.31 -3.85
C VAL A 22 8.25 27.44 -4.77
N LEU A 23 8.27 27.23 -6.09
CA LEU A 23 7.81 28.22 -7.05
C LEU A 23 6.30 28.51 -6.90
N ALA A 24 5.49 27.50 -6.61
CA ALA A 24 4.06 27.67 -6.30
C ALA A 24 3.86 28.54 -5.05
N VAL A 25 4.59 28.27 -3.96
CA VAL A 25 4.51 29.04 -2.71
C VAL A 25 4.92 30.49 -2.95
N VAL A 26 6.01 30.72 -3.69
CA VAL A 26 6.46 32.08 -4.05
C VAL A 26 5.39 32.83 -4.85
N ALA A 27 4.83 32.19 -5.89
CA ALA A 27 3.78 32.78 -6.71
C ALA A 27 2.53 33.14 -5.89
N ILE A 28 2.12 32.25 -4.99
CA ILE A 28 0.99 32.48 -4.07
C ILE A 28 1.29 33.65 -3.14
N VAL A 29 2.46 33.69 -2.50
CA VAL A 29 2.85 34.78 -1.58
C VAL A 29 2.84 36.12 -2.29
N VAL A 30 3.41 36.21 -3.50
CA VAL A 30 3.39 37.44 -4.30
C VAL A 30 1.95 37.86 -4.60
N ALA A 31 1.11 36.93 -5.05
CA ALA A 31 -0.27 37.23 -5.40
C ALA A 31 -1.13 37.64 -4.18
N VAL A 32 -0.98 36.99 -3.02
CA VAL A 32 -1.64 37.38 -1.76
C VAL A 32 -1.23 38.78 -1.34
N ASN A 33 0.06 39.12 -1.44
CA ASN A 33 0.55 40.46 -1.12
C ASN A 33 -0.09 41.53 -2.03
N ILE A 34 -0.17 41.27 -3.35
CA ILE A 34 -0.81 42.19 -4.31
C ILE A 34 -2.29 42.40 -3.96
N VAL A 35 -3.05 41.31 -3.79
CA VAL A 35 -4.49 41.39 -3.48
C VAL A 35 -4.72 42.07 -2.12
N SER A 36 -3.92 41.74 -1.11
CA SER A 36 -4.05 42.33 0.22
C SER A 36 -3.72 43.82 0.21
N ALA A 37 -2.71 44.25 -0.58
CA ALA A 37 -2.37 45.65 -0.75
C ALA A 37 -3.49 46.41 -1.48
N LEU A 38 -4.09 45.83 -2.53
CA LEU A 38 -5.24 46.43 -3.23
C LEU A 38 -6.46 46.56 -2.31
N ALA A 39 -6.76 45.53 -1.51
CA ALA A 39 -7.84 45.59 -0.52
C ALA A 39 -7.57 46.63 0.57
N PHE A 40 -6.33 46.73 1.06
CA PHE A 40 -5.93 47.74 2.04
C PHE A 40 -6.09 49.15 1.49
N ILE A 41 -5.58 49.41 0.27
CA ILE A 41 -5.73 50.71 -0.41
C ILE A 41 -7.21 51.05 -0.60
N GLY A 42 -8.03 50.10 -1.08
CA GLY A 42 -9.47 50.30 -1.26
C GLY A 42 -10.22 50.67 0.03
N ILE A 43 -9.93 49.98 1.14
CA ILE A 43 -10.50 50.31 2.46
C ILE A 43 -10.04 51.70 2.93
N SER A 44 -8.78 52.04 2.68
CA SER A 44 -8.20 53.29 3.16
C SER A 44 -8.68 54.50 2.32
N SER A 45 -8.92 54.30 1.02
CA SER A 45 -9.50 55.33 0.15
C SER A 45 -10.95 55.66 0.47
N ASP A 46 -11.73 54.70 1.01
CA ASP A 46 -13.10 54.97 1.49
C ASP A 46 -13.12 55.83 2.76
N LEU A 47 -11.99 55.96 3.46
CA LEU A 47 -11.84 56.71 4.71
C LEU A 47 -11.25 58.13 4.52
N GLU A 48 -10.65 58.44 3.37
CA GLU A 48 -10.01 59.74 3.13
C GLU A 48 -10.74 60.61 2.08
N THR A 49 -11.44 61.63 2.55
CA THR A 49 -11.73 62.86 1.79
C THR A 49 -10.49 63.77 1.80
N GLY A 50 -9.51 63.55 0.91
CA GLY A 50 -8.29 64.41 0.93
C GLY A 50 -7.20 64.25 -0.13
N GLY A 51 -7.28 63.30 -1.07
CA GLY A 51 -6.34 63.25 -2.22
C GLY A 51 -4.90 62.79 -1.91
N VAL A 52 -4.63 62.25 -0.72
CA VAL A 52 -3.33 61.64 -0.38
C VAL A 52 -3.30 60.18 -0.86
N ARG A 53 -2.28 59.81 -1.63
CA ARG A 53 -2.10 58.42 -2.08
C ARG A 53 -1.50 57.56 -0.95
N ILE A 54 -2.35 56.85 -0.22
CA ILE A 54 -1.91 55.88 0.81
C ILE A 54 -1.21 54.69 0.13
N LYS A 55 0.07 54.47 0.46
CA LYS A 55 0.81 53.26 0.08
C LYS A 55 0.88 52.33 1.29
N ALA A 56 0.71 51.02 1.07
CA ALA A 56 0.91 50.03 2.13
C ALA A 56 2.37 50.07 2.65
N PRO A 57 2.62 50.13 3.96
CA PRO A 57 3.96 50.19 4.53
C PRO A 57 4.71 48.86 4.35
N ALA A 58 6.06 48.88 4.39
CA ALA A 58 6.88 47.67 4.24
C ALA A 58 6.55 46.58 5.28
N SER A 59 6.21 46.99 6.51
CA SER A 59 5.77 46.10 7.58
C SER A 59 4.48 45.33 7.25
N PHE A 60 3.57 45.92 6.47
CA PHE A 60 2.35 45.25 6.02
C PHE A 60 2.67 44.04 5.14
N TYR A 61 3.55 44.21 4.14
CA TYR A 61 3.95 43.11 3.26
C TYR A 61 4.68 41.99 4.02
N ALA A 62 5.53 42.34 4.99
CA ALA A 62 6.20 41.36 5.83
C ALA A 62 5.21 40.53 6.67
N ILE A 63 4.22 41.19 7.29
CA ILE A 63 3.17 40.52 8.08
C ILE A 63 2.32 39.62 7.20
N VAL A 64 1.84 40.10 6.05
CA VAL A 64 1.01 39.32 5.11
C VAL A 64 1.79 38.10 4.60
N THR A 65 3.07 38.27 4.28
CA THR A 65 3.95 37.18 3.86
C THR A 65 4.11 36.13 4.96
N LEU A 66 4.45 36.55 6.18
CA LEU A 66 4.63 35.62 7.31
C LEU A 66 3.33 34.88 7.63
N ALA A 67 2.19 35.59 7.64
CA ALA A 67 0.87 35.00 7.85
C ALA A 67 0.51 33.98 6.76
N THR A 68 0.80 34.29 5.49
CA THR A 68 0.54 33.38 4.36
C THR A 68 1.40 32.12 4.46
N LEU A 69 2.70 32.27 4.76
CA LEU A 69 3.61 31.14 4.95
C LEU A 69 3.20 30.27 6.15
N ALA A 70 2.85 30.89 7.27
CA ALA A 70 2.37 30.19 8.46
C ALA A 70 1.07 29.43 8.17
N LEU A 71 0.17 30.01 7.37
CA LEU A 71 -1.08 29.38 6.97
C LEU A 71 -0.87 28.18 6.04
N ILE A 72 0.01 28.31 5.04
CA ILE A 72 0.36 27.19 4.14
C ILE A 72 1.06 26.09 4.93
N ALA A 73 2.04 26.44 5.77
CA ALA A 73 2.78 25.47 6.58
C ALA A 73 1.88 24.77 7.59
N GLY A 74 1.05 25.53 8.32
CA GLY A 74 0.08 25.03 9.29
C GLY A 74 -0.99 24.16 8.63
N GLY A 75 -1.55 24.59 7.50
CA GLY A 75 -2.51 23.80 6.73
C GLY A 75 -1.92 22.49 6.20
N SER A 76 -0.69 22.53 5.70
CA SER A 76 0.04 21.32 5.26
C SER A 76 0.31 20.38 6.43
N LEU A 77 0.73 20.91 7.58
CA LEU A 77 0.98 20.13 8.78
C LEU A 77 -0.31 19.44 9.27
N VAL A 78 -1.42 20.17 9.36
CA VAL A 78 -2.73 19.61 9.73
C VAL A 78 -3.15 18.51 8.75
N GLN A 79 -2.94 18.70 7.44
CA GLN A 79 -3.28 17.68 6.45
C GLN A 79 -2.38 16.45 6.55
N ILE A 80 -1.08 16.62 6.78
CA ILE A 80 -0.14 15.52 7.05
C ILE A 80 -0.57 14.74 8.30
N MET A 81 -0.96 15.43 9.37
CA MET A 81 -1.46 14.80 10.59
C MET A 81 -2.75 14.01 10.36
N ARG A 82 -3.69 14.55 9.58
CA ARG A 82 -4.92 13.83 9.18
C ARG A 82 -4.64 12.58 8.36
N LEU A 83 -3.62 12.63 7.51
CA LEU A 83 -3.18 11.50 6.68
C LEU A 83 -2.19 10.57 7.41
N ALA A 84 -1.81 10.85 8.67
CA ALA A 84 -0.84 10.04 9.40
C ALA A 84 -1.35 8.62 9.69
N GLY A 85 -2.68 8.43 9.72
CA GLY A 85 -3.33 7.12 9.84
C GLY A 85 -3.33 6.27 8.57
N GLY A 86 -2.66 6.71 7.49
CA GLY A 86 -2.44 5.93 6.29
C GLY A 86 -3.67 5.81 5.38
N GLY A 87 -3.76 4.70 4.66
CA GLY A 87 -4.79 4.46 3.64
C GLY A 87 -6.21 4.46 4.20
N THR A 88 -6.43 3.80 5.34
CA THR A 88 -7.73 3.77 6.03
C THR A 88 -8.23 5.16 6.40
N ALA A 89 -7.34 6.04 6.90
CA ALA A 89 -7.72 7.41 7.23
C ALA A 89 -8.17 8.19 5.98
N LEU A 90 -7.48 8.02 4.85
CA LEU A 90 -7.89 8.62 3.58
C LEU A 90 -9.23 8.05 3.08
N ALA A 91 -9.41 6.73 3.12
CA ALA A 91 -10.65 6.08 2.70
C ALA A 91 -11.87 6.62 3.47
N LEU A 92 -11.77 6.71 4.80
CA LEU A 92 -12.81 7.26 5.66
C LEU A 92 -13.04 8.76 5.39
N MET A 93 -11.98 9.54 5.15
CA MET A 93 -12.10 10.96 4.79
C MET A 93 -12.80 11.20 3.45
N MET A 94 -12.78 10.19 2.57
CA MET A 94 -13.48 10.18 1.28
C MET A 94 -14.92 9.64 1.39
N GLY A 95 -15.39 9.32 2.59
CA GLY A 95 -16.74 8.78 2.82
C GLY A 95 -16.90 7.32 2.43
N ALA A 96 -15.79 6.57 2.28
CA ALA A 96 -15.84 5.16 1.97
C ALA A 96 -16.12 4.31 3.22
N ARG A 97 -16.94 3.28 3.08
CA ARG A 97 -17.29 2.31 4.13
C ARG A 97 -16.37 1.09 4.03
N PRO A 98 -15.84 0.55 5.16
CA PRO A 98 -15.08 -0.69 5.14
C PRO A 98 -15.97 -1.89 4.74
N LEU A 99 -15.41 -2.78 3.94
CA LEU A 99 -16.06 -3.99 3.49
C LEU A 99 -15.85 -5.13 4.48
N SER A 100 -16.93 -5.83 4.84
CA SER A 100 -16.82 -7.04 5.66
C SER A 100 -16.39 -8.23 4.79
N GLN A 101 -15.42 -9.00 5.28
CA GLN A 101 -15.01 -10.27 4.64
C GLN A 101 -16.16 -11.30 4.61
N ALA A 102 -17.17 -11.13 5.45
CA ALA A 102 -18.38 -11.94 5.50
C ALA A 102 -19.56 -11.35 4.70
N SER A 103 -19.32 -10.37 3.81
CA SER A 103 -20.39 -9.77 3.00
C SER A 103 -21.20 -10.82 2.26
N SER A 104 -22.52 -10.65 2.21
CA SER A 104 -23.45 -11.48 1.44
C SER A 104 -23.64 -10.99 0.00
N GLU A 105 -23.22 -9.76 -0.31
CA GLU A 105 -23.43 -9.16 -1.63
C GLU A 105 -22.49 -9.78 -2.67
N PRO A 106 -23.00 -10.30 -3.80
CA PRO A 106 -22.16 -10.96 -4.82
C PRO A 106 -21.08 -10.05 -5.40
N ALA A 107 -21.38 -8.77 -5.62
CA ALA A 107 -20.41 -7.81 -6.16
C ALA A 107 -19.26 -7.52 -5.19
N GLU A 108 -19.59 -7.35 -3.90
CA GLU A 108 -18.60 -7.17 -2.82
C GLU A 108 -17.73 -8.43 -2.66
N ARG A 109 -18.32 -9.64 -2.67
CA ARG A 109 -17.57 -10.92 -2.63
C ARG A 109 -16.60 -11.06 -3.81
N ARG A 110 -17.06 -10.72 -5.02
CA ARG A 110 -16.21 -10.74 -6.22
C ARG A 110 -15.00 -9.82 -6.07
N LEU A 111 -15.20 -8.61 -5.53
CA LEU A 111 -14.10 -7.68 -5.26
C LEU A 111 -13.11 -8.25 -4.23
N LEU A 112 -13.60 -8.78 -3.12
CA LEU A 112 -12.75 -9.36 -2.07
C LEU A 112 -11.90 -10.51 -2.60
N ASN A 113 -12.49 -11.40 -3.42
CA ASN A 113 -11.75 -12.49 -4.05
C ASN A 113 -10.65 -11.98 -4.98
N VAL A 114 -10.99 -11.03 -5.87
CA VAL A 114 -10.00 -10.41 -6.79
C VAL A 114 -8.86 -9.74 -6.03
N VAL A 115 -9.16 -9.00 -4.95
CA VAL A 115 -8.14 -8.36 -4.11
C VAL A 115 -7.26 -9.39 -3.40
N GLY A 116 -7.84 -10.47 -2.87
CA GLY A 116 -7.11 -11.56 -2.23
C GLY A 116 -6.18 -12.30 -3.20
N GLU A 117 -6.66 -12.61 -4.40
CA GLU A 117 -5.87 -13.22 -5.49
C GLU A 117 -4.65 -12.35 -5.82
N MET A 118 -4.84 -11.04 -6.01
CA MET A 118 -3.74 -10.12 -6.33
C MET A 118 -2.75 -9.99 -5.17
N ALA A 119 -3.22 -9.93 -3.91
CA ALA A 119 -2.35 -9.78 -2.74
C ALA A 119 -1.45 -10.99 -2.51
N ILE A 120 -1.98 -12.21 -2.67
CA ILE A 120 -1.19 -13.43 -2.49
C ILE A 120 -0.19 -13.56 -3.64
N ALA A 121 -0.60 -13.24 -4.86
CA ALA A 121 0.29 -13.24 -6.02
C ALA A 121 1.45 -12.25 -5.84
N SER A 122 1.16 -11.04 -5.38
CA SER A 122 2.16 -10.01 -5.14
C SER A 122 3.01 -10.25 -3.89
N GLY A 123 2.62 -11.20 -3.06
CA GLY A 123 3.24 -11.48 -1.76
C GLY A 123 3.04 -10.39 -0.72
N THR A 124 2.13 -9.45 -0.96
CA THR A 124 1.76 -8.39 0.00
C THR A 124 0.66 -8.87 0.93
N ALA A 125 0.54 -8.27 2.11
CA ALA A 125 -0.62 -8.50 2.95
C ALA A 125 -1.92 -8.12 2.23
N VAL A 126 -3.00 -8.88 2.45
CA VAL A 126 -4.32 -8.55 1.88
C VAL A 126 -4.78 -7.18 2.43
N PRO A 127 -5.04 -6.19 1.56
CA PRO A 127 -5.43 -4.85 2.00
C PRO A 127 -6.87 -4.85 2.53
N GLN A 128 -7.17 -3.89 3.42
CA GLN A 128 -8.57 -3.60 3.74
C GLN A 128 -9.24 -2.97 2.52
N VAL A 129 -10.45 -3.42 2.21
CA VAL A 129 -11.23 -2.96 1.07
C VAL A 129 -12.33 -2.02 1.54
N PHE A 130 -12.52 -0.92 0.83
CA PHE A 130 -13.55 0.07 1.10
C PHE A 130 -14.38 0.36 -0.15
N VAL A 131 -15.64 0.73 0.07
CA VAL A 131 -16.57 1.11 -1.00
C VAL A 131 -17.10 2.52 -0.76
N MET A 132 -17.04 3.37 -1.78
CA MET A 132 -17.71 4.67 -1.81
C MET A 132 -19.13 4.48 -2.37
N ASP A 133 -20.08 4.21 -1.49
CA ASP A 133 -21.47 3.86 -1.85
C ASP A 133 -22.20 4.98 -2.63
N ALA A 134 -21.86 6.25 -2.36
CA ALA A 134 -22.51 7.41 -2.96
C ALA A 134 -21.99 7.79 -4.36
N GLU A 135 -20.97 7.10 -4.88
CA GLU A 135 -20.28 7.46 -6.12
C GLU A 135 -20.63 6.49 -7.26
N PRO A 136 -21.46 6.90 -8.24
CA PRO A 136 -21.91 6.03 -9.33
C PRO A 136 -20.92 5.94 -10.49
N ALA A 137 -19.89 6.79 -10.54
CA ALA A 137 -18.87 6.76 -11.59
C ALA A 137 -17.86 5.63 -11.36
N ILE A 138 -17.23 5.14 -12.43
CA ILE A 138 -16.21 4.07 -12.33
C ILE A 138 -14.90 4.69 -11.84
N ASN A 139 -14.49 4.32 -10.63
CA ASN A 139 -13.20 4.70 -10.07
C ASN A 139 -12.71 3.74 -8.96
N ALA A 140 -11.40 3.70 -8.77
CA ALA A 140 -10.72 2.96 -7.71
C ALA A 140 -9.42 3.70 -7.34
N PHE A 141 -8.87 3.44 -6.15
CA PHE A 141 -7.52 3.86 -5.79
C PHE A 141 -6.94 3.01 -4.66
N ALA A 142 -5.61 2.88 -4.63
CA ALA A 142 -4.87 2.35 -3.49
C ALA A 142 -4.20 3.47 -2.67
N ALA A 143 -4.22 3.34 -1.34
CA ALA A 143 -3.59 4.29 -0.42
C ALA A 143 -2.90 3.58 0.75
N GLY A 144 -1.77 4.11 1.20
CA GLY A 144 -0.99 3.53 2.30
C GLY A 144 0.44 4.06 2.34
N TYR A 145 1.09 3.93 3.50
CA TYR A 145 2.53 4.25 3.62
C TYR A 145 3.43 3.06 3.33
N SER A 146 2.92 1.84 3.38
CA SER A 146 3.64 0.63 3.00
C SER A 146 2.71 -0.36 2.29
N PRO A 147 3.28 -1.27 1.46
CA PRO A 147 2.49 -2.26 0.72
C PRO A 147 1.60 -3.13 1.62
N ASP A 148 2.15 -3.62 2.73
CA ASP A 148 1.43 -4.50 3.67
C ASP A 148 0.34 -3.77 4.50
N GLN A 149 0.29 -2.45 4.37
CA GLN A 149 -0.67 -1.57 5.02
C GLN A 149 -1.45 -0.72 4.00
N ALA A 150 -1.58 -1.24 2.79
CA ALA A 150 -2.44 -0.66 1.78
C ALA A 150 -3.92 -0.79 2.17
N ALA A 151 -4.70 0.20 1.75
CA ALA A 151 -6.15 0.17 1.65
C ALA A 151 -6.52 0.32 0.18
N VAL A 152 -7.46 -0.49 -0.29
CA VAL A 152 -8.01 -0.41 -1.64
C VAL A 152 -9.42 0.15 -1.53
N VAL A 153 -9.70 1.21 -2.27
CA VAL A 153 -11.01 1.87 -2.27
C VAL A 153 -11.58 1.78 -3.67
N VAL A 154 -12.82 1.35 -3.79
CA VAL A 154 -13.58 1.38 -5.05
C VAL A 154 -14.85 2.19 -4.89
N THR A 155 -15.36 2.69 -6.00
CA THR A 155 -16.69 3.34 -6.08
C THR A 155 -17.79 2.30 -6.30
N ARG A 156 -19.04 2.66 -5.99
CA ARG A 156 -20.21 1.84 -6.32
C ARG A 156 -20.32 1.62 -7.84
N GLY A 157 -20.02 2.63 -8.63
CA GLY A 157 -19.94 2.53 -10.10
C GLY A 157 -19.00 1.43 -10.60
N THR A 158 -17.84 1.26 -9.96
CA THR A 158 -16.89 0.18 -10.29
C THR A 158 -17.47 -1.20 -10.01
N LEU A 159 -18.17 -1.40 -8.89
CA LEU A 159 -18.79 -2.68 -8.54
C LEU A 159 -19.92 -3.04 -9.51
N ASP A 160 -20.76 -2.07 -9.86
CA ASP A 160 -21.97 -2.31 -10.63
C ASP A 160 -21.68 -2.42 -12.14
N SER A 161 -20.67 -1.69 -12.63
CA SER A 161 -20.40 -1.57 -14.07
C SER A 161 -19.36 -2.54 -14.60
N LEU A 162 -18.46 -3.05 -13.76
CA LEU A 162 -17.37 -3.92 -14.18
C LEU A 162 -17.67 -5.41 -13.94
N ASN A 163 -17.34 -6.24 -14.92
CA ASN A 163 -17.33 -7.70 -14.74
C ASN A 163 -16.07 -8.14 -13.98
N ARG A 164 -15.93 -9.45 -13.71
CA ARG A 164 -14.79 -9.99 -12.93
C ARG A 164 -13.44 -9.68 -13.58
N GLU A 165 -13.30 -9.87 -14.89
CA GLU A 165 -12.03 -9.66 -15.61
C GLU A 165 -11.66 -8.18 -15.66
N GLU A 166 -12.65 -7.31 -15.92
CA GLU A 166 -12.46 -5.86 -15.90
C GLU A 166 -12.06 -5.37 -14.51
N LEU A 167 -12.74 -5.89 -13.47
CA LEU A 167 -12.39 -5.59 -12.08
C LEU A 167 -10.98 -6.07 -11.74
N GLN A 168 -10.60 -7.27 -12.19
CA GLN A 168 -9.25 -7.80 -12.01
C GLN A 168 -8.19 -6.93 -12.71
N GLY A 169 -8.50 -6.39 -13.90
CA GLY A 169 -7.65 -5.43 -14.60
C GLY A 169 -7.47 -4.11 -13.84
N VAL A 170 -8.56 -3.55 -13.27
CA VAL A 170 -8.48 -2.33 -12.44
C VAL A 170 -7.71 -2.60 -11.15
N ILE A 171 -8.01 -3.68 -10.43
CA ILE A 171 -7.31 -4.01 -9.18
C ILE A 171 -5.84 -4.35 -9.45
N GLY A 172 -5.52 -5.05 -10.54
CA GLY A 172 -4.13 -5.32 -10.94
C GLY A 172 -3.33 -4.03 -11.20
N HIS A 173 -3.97 -3.01 -11.79
CA HIS A 173 -3.38 -1.68 -11.95
C HIS A 173 -3.12 -1.03 -10.58
N GLU A 174 -4.08 -1.05 -9.66
CA GLU A 174 -3.91 -0.52 -8.30
C GLU A 174 -2.81 -1.25 -7.51
N PHE A 175 -2.67 -2.56 -7.67
CA PHE A 175 -1.59 -3.33 -7.06
C PHE A 175 -0.22 -2.98 -7.62
N SER A 176 -0.12 -2.54 -8.88
CA SER A 176 1.13 -1.98 -9.40
C SER A 176 1.55 -0.72 -8.62
N HIS A 177 0.59 0.15 -8.27
CA HIS A 177 0.87 1.32 -7.43
C HIS A 177 1.22 0.94 -5.97
N VAL A 178 0.65 -0.15 -5.45
CA VAL A 178 1.01 -0.70 -4.13
C VAL A 178 2.48 -1.13 -4.12
N LEU A 179 2.90 -1.93 -5.11
CA LEU A 179 4.24 -2.52 -5.18
C LEU A 179 5.34 -1.51 -5.52
N ASN A 180 5.05 -0.57 -6.41
CA ASN A 180 6.00 0.47 -6.82
C ASN A 180 6.09 1.64 -5.81
N GLY A 181 5.33 1.58 -4.70
CA GLY A 181 5.39 2.55 -3.61
C GLY A 181 4.76 3.91 -3.92
N ASP A 182 3.93 3.99 -4.96
CA ASP A 182 3.25 5.21 -5.44
C ASP A 182 2.35 5.80 -4.36
N MET A 183 1.68 4.93 -3.60
CA MET A 183 0.74 5.33 -2.54
C MET A 183 1.38 6.27 -1.52
N ARG A 184 2.62 5.98 -1.09
CA ARG A 184 3.37 6.79 -0.11
C ARG A 184 3.68 8.16 -0.67
N LEU A 185 4.11 8.22 -1.93
CA LEU A 185 4.39 9.48 -2.61
C LEU A 185 3.12 10.31 -2.75
N ASN A 186 2.02 9.67 -3.18
CA ASN A 186 0.73 10.31 -3.38
C ASN A 186 0.14 10.88 -2.07
N LEU A 187 0.24 10.15 -0.94
CA LEU A 187 -0.16 10.65 0.37
C LEU A 187 0.68 11.84 0.84
N ARG A 188 2.01 11.80 0.61
CA ARG A 188 2.89 12.93 0.95
C ARG A 188 2.58 14.17 0.12
N LEU A 189 2.37 14.01 -1.19
CA LEU A 189 1.97 15.09 -2.07
C LEU A 189 0.64 15.69 -1.63
N MET A 190 -0.37 14.86 -1.34
CA MET A 190 -1.65 15.33 -0.82
C MET A 190 -1.50 16.11 0.51
N GLY A 191 -0.63 15.64 1.41
CA GLY A 191 -0.33 16.33 2.66
C GLY A 191 0.26 17.73 2.44
N VAL A 192 1.30 17.82 1.61
CA VAL A 192 2.00 19.07 1.30
C VAL A 192 1.12 20.04 0.50
N LEU A 193 0.33 19.55 -0.47
CA LEU A 193 -0.59 20.38 -1.25
C LEU A 193 -1.81 20.84 -0.44
N GLY A 194 -2.15 20.15 0.65
CA GLY A 194 -3.28 20.50 1.51
C GLY A 194 -3.22 21.93 2.06
N GLY A 195 -2.03 22.44 2.39
CA GLY A 195 -1.86 23.81 2.86
C GLY A 195 -2.14 24.86 1.80
N ILE A 196 -1.78 24.58 0.55
CA ILE A 196 -2.08 25.45 -0.59
C ILE A 196 -3.59 25.51 -0.84
N LEU A 197 -4.29 24.36 -0.77
CA LEU A 197 -5.74 24.27 -0.99
C LEU A 197 -6.58 24.90 0.15
N LEU A 198 -6.00 25.05 1.34
CA LEU A 198 -6.65 25.72 2.46
C LEU A 198 -6.97 27.19 2.14
N LEU A 199 -6.12 27.87 1.36
CA LEU A 199 -6.33 29.26 0.94
C LEU A 199 -7.62 29.42 0.14
N THR A 200 -7.89 28.50 -0.78
CA THR A 200 -9.13 28.49 -1.58
C THR A 200 -10.36 28.31 -0.69
N THR A 201 -10.25 27.45 0.33
CA THR A 201 -11.35 27.19 1.27
C THR A 201 -11.65 28.41 2.13
N LEU A 202 -10.61 29.10 2.61
CA LEU A 202 -10.75 30.35 3.37
C LEU A 202 -11.30 31.48 2.50
N GLY A 203 -10.84 31.61 1.24
CA GLY A 203 -11.39 32.58 0.29
C GLY A 203 -12.90 32.38 0.08
N ARG A 204 -13.35 31.13 -0.11
CA ARG A 204 -14.79 30.81 -0.20
C ARG A 204 -15.55 31.15 1.08
N MET A 205 -14.97 30.89 2.25
CA MET A 205 -15.59 31.21 3.54
C MET A 205 -15.76 32.73 3.71
N LEU A 206 -14.73 33.51 3.41
CA LEU A 206 -14.75 34.97 3.47
C LEU A 206 -15.75 35.57 2.47
N ALA A 207 -15.77 35.07 1.23
CA ALA A 207 -16.71 35.49 0.21
C ALA A 207 -18.18 35.22 0.59
N ARG A 208 -18.46 34.10 1.27
CA ARG A 208 -19.82 33.74 1.74
C ARG A 208 -20.25 34.48 3.01
N SER A 209 -19.32 34.76 3.92
CA SER A 209 -19.59 35.45 5.19
C SER A 209 -20.14 36.87 4.99
N SER A 210 -19.79 37.52 3.88
CA SER A 210 -20.13 38.92 3.61
C SER A 210 -21.49 39.17 2.94
N SER A 211 -22.33 38.14 2.72
CA SER A 211 -23.66 38.32 2.12
C SER A 211 -24.68 39.06 3.03
N ARG A 212 -24.28 39.50 4.24
CA ARG A 212 -25.12 40.23 5.19
C ARG A 212 -24.76 41.72 5.26
N ARG A 213 -25.29 42.48 4.30
CA ARG A 213 -25.93 43.81 4.47
C ARG A 213 -25.13 44.95 5.17
N ASN A 214 -23.85 45.17 4.86
CA ASN A 214 -23.16 46.42 5.28
C ASN A 214 -22.06 46.89 4.29
N SER A 215 -21.78 48.20 4.23
CA SER A 215 -20.82 48.82 3.29
C SER A 215 -19.36 48.34 3.45
N LYS A 216 -19.00 47.78 4.62
CA LYS A 216 -17.71 47.09 4.86
C LYS A 216 -17.63 45.68 4.23
N GLY A 217 -18.69 45.22 3.56
CA GLY A 217 -18.75 43.90 2.92
C GLY A 217 -18.05 43.84 1.57
N SER A 218 -17.95 44.94 0.82
CA SER A 218 -17.34 44.95 -0.51
C SER A 218 -15.85 44.56 -0.49
N SER A 219 -15.09 45.04 0.50
CA SER A 219 -13.67 44.75 0.65
C SER A 219 -13.38 43.32 1.13
N LEU A 220 -14.25 42.76 1.98
CA LEU A 220 -14.18 41.36 2.42
C LEU A 220 -14.54 40.39 1.28
N VAL A 221 -15.52 40.74 0.43
CA VAL A 221 -15.82 39.99 -0.79
C VAL A 221 -14.64 40.07 -1.77
N LEU A 222 -14.05 41.25 -1.97
CA LEU A 222 -12.89 41.42 -2.85
C LEU A 222 -11.70 40.57 -2.38
N LEU A 223 -11.43 40.56 -1.07
CA LEU A 223 -10.40 39.70 -0.48
C LEU A 223 -10.74 38.21 -0.65
N GLY A 224 -11.99 37.82 -0.42
CA GLY A 224 -12.45 36.44 -0.59
C GLY A 224 -12.33 35.95 -2.03
N VAL A 225 -12.77 36.76 -3.00
CA VAL A 225 -12.65 36.49 -4.44
C VAL A 225 -11.18 36.47 -4.87
N GLY A 226 -10.37 37.40 -4.38
CA GLY A 226 -8.93 37.43 -4.63
C GLY A 226 -8.23 36.18 -4.10
N LEU A 227 -8.56 35.72 -2.89
CA LEU A 227 -8.05 34.47 -2.33
C LEU A 227 -8.51 33.23 -3.10
N ILE A 228 -9.72 33.23 -3.66
CA ILE A 228 -10.18 32.16 -4.56
C ILE A 228 -9.33 32.16 -5.86
N ALA A 229 -9.10 33.32 -6.46
CA ALA A 229 -8.27 33.45 -7.67
C ALA A 229 -6.81 33.02 -7.41
N ILE A 230 -6.25 33.36 -6.25
CA ILE A 230 -4.91 32.91 -5.83
C ILE A 230 -4.91 31.41 -5.54
N GLY A 231 -5.98 30.88 -4.95
CA GLY A 231 -6.17 29.45 -4.76
C GLY A 231 -6.07 28.66 -6.06
N TYR A 232 -6.54 29.23 -7.18
CA TYR A 232 -6.37 28.64 -8.51
C TYR A 232 -4.92 28.55 -8.97
N ILE A 233 -4.04 29.49 -8.59
CA ILE A 233 -2.58 29.37 -8.82
C ILE A 233 -2.06 28.12 -8.11
N GLY A 234 -2.50 27.92 -6.87
CA GLY A 234 -2.21 26.72 -6.09
C GLY A 234 -2.69 25.43 -6.76
N VAL A 235 -3.93 25.41 -7.23
CA VAL A 235 -4.51 24.27 -7.97
C VAL A 235 -3.72 24.01 -9.27
N PHE A 236 -3.35 25.06 -10.01
CA PHE A 236 -2.57 24.96 -11.24
C PHE A 236 -1.21 24.28 -10.98
N PHE A 237 -0.44 24.78 -10.01
CA PHE A 237 0.84 24.17 -9.67
C PHE A 237 0.68 22.78 -9.05
N GLY A 238 -0.36 22.56 -8.24
CA GLY A 238 -0.70 21.24 -7.71
C GLY A 238 -0.91 20.21 -8.82
N ARG A 239 -1.69 20.56 -9.85
CA ARG A 239 -1.91 19.70 -11.04
C ARG A 239 -0.63 19.48 -11.82
N LEU A 240 0.21 20.50 -11.98
CA LEU A 240 1.50 20.36 -12.65
C LEU A 240 2.44 19.39 -11.90
N ILE A 241 2.50 19.51 -10.58
CA ILE A 241 3.24 18.62 -9.69
C ILE A 241 2.71 17.18 -9.85
N GLN A 242 1.39 16.98 -9.72
CA GLN A 242 0.76 15.66 -9.87
C GLN A 242 1.00 15.04 -11.26
N ALA A 243 0.79 15.81 -12.34
CA ALA A 243 0.94 15.34 -13.72
C ALA A 243 2.41 15.02 -14.09
N SER A 244 3.38 15.63 -13.40
CA SER A 244 4.82 15.34 -13.60
C SER A 244 5.26 14.02 -12.96
N VAL A 245 4.48 13.47 -12.04
CA VAL A 245 4.75 12.19 -11.35
C VAL A 245 3.98 11.03 -11.96
N SER A 246 2.72 11.24 -12.36
CA SER A 246 1.80 10.14 -12.65
C SER A 246 2.02 9.50 -14.03
N ARG A 247 2.13 10.26 -15.13
CA ARG A 247 2.02 9.69 -16.51
C ARG A 247 2.84 8.43 -16.82
N GLN A 248 4.14 8.43 -16.51
CA GLN A 248 5.00 7.26 -16.78
C GLN A 248 4.63 6.07 -15.89
N ARG A 249 4.17 6.34 -14.66
CA ARG A 249 3.75 5.33 -13.69
C ARG A 249 2.42 4.71 -14.10
N GLU A 250 1.51 5.49 -14.69
CA GLU A 250 0.25 4.96 -15.26
C GLU A 250 0.51 3.94 -16.37
N PHE A 251 1.43 4.25 -17.29
CA PHE A 251 1.76 3.30 -18.37
C PHE A 251 2.41 2.02 -17.85
N LEU A 252 3.26 2.15 -16.83
CA LEU A 252 3.87 1.00 -16.17
C LEU A 252 2.79 0.19 -15.43
N ALA A 253 1.86 0.85 -14.75
CA ALA A 253 0.75 0.20 -14.06
C ALA A 253 -0.20 -0.52 -15.02
N ASP A 254 -0.48 0.05 -16.20
CA ASP A 254 -1.24 -0.62 -17.25
C ASP A 254 -0.53 -1.89 -17.73
N ALA A 255 0.76 -1.81 -18.03
CA ALA A 255 1.55 -2.96 -18.47
C ALA A 255 1.62 -4.04 -17.37
N SER A 256 1.85 -3.64 -16.11
CA SER A 256 1.83 -4.54 -14.95
C SER A 256 0.48 -5.21 -14.78
N SER A 257 -0.63 -4.49 -14.95
CA SER A 257 -1.97 -5.08 -14.88
C SER A 257 -2.18 -6.16 -15.95
N VAL A 258 -1.77 -5.92 -17.19
CA VAL A 258 -1.80 -6.93 -18.25
C VAL A 258 -0.89 -8.11 -17.88
N GLN A 259 0.29 -7.84 -17.34
CA GLN A 259 1.21 -8.88 -16.88
C GLN A 259 0.59 -9.71 -15.75
N PHE A 260 -0.09 -9.12 -14.77
CA PHE A 260 -0.67 -9.84 -13.63
C PHE A 260 -1.88 -10.66 -14.07
N THR A 261 -2.71 -10.13 -14.96
CA THR A 261 -3.98 -10.75 -15.34
C THR A 261 -3.90 -11.66 -16.57
N ARG A 262 -2.83 -11.57 -17.38
CA ARG A 262 -2.75 -12.12 -18.75
C ARG A 262 -3.90 -11.69 -19.66
N ASN A 263 -4.66 -10.66 -19.29
CA ASN A 263 -5.87 -10.27 -19.99
C ASN A 263 -5.83 -8.77 -20.33
N PRO A 264 -5.32 -8.40 -21.53
CA PRO A 264 -5.32 -7.00 -21.97
C PRO A 264 -6.73 -6.44 -22.13
N ASP A 265 -7.72 -7.28 -22.45
CA ASP A 265 -9.12 -6.87 -22.56
C ASP A 265 -9.70 -6.50 -21.18
N GLY A 266 -9.22 -7.07 -20.07
CA GLY A 266 -9.68 -6.72 -18.72
C GLY A 266 -9.52 -5.23 -18.43
N ILE A 267 -8.28 -4.73 -18.41
CA ILE A 267 -8.01 -3.31 -18.20
C ILE A 267 -8.46 -2.45 -19.40
N GLY A 268 -8.31 -2.94 -20.63
CA GLY A 268 -8.70 -2.21 -21.83
C GLY A 268 -10.20 -1.90 -21.90
N ARG A 269 -11.06 -2.85 -21.53
CA ARG A 269 -12.51 -2.65 -21.50
C ARG A 269 -12.96 -1.78 -20.33
N ALA A 270 -12.30 -1.89 -19.18
CA ALA A 270 -12.54 -0.97 -18.06
C ALA A 270 -12.24 0.49 -18.44
N LEU A 271 -11.11 0.74 -19.11
CA LEU A 271 -10.76 2.06 -19.63
C LEU A 271 -11.71 2.56 -20.71
N ALA A 272 -12.16 1.68 -21.60
CA ALA A 272 -13.16 2.01 -22.61
C ALA A 272 -14.49 2.44 -21.98
N LYS A 273 -14.96 1.74 -20.94
CA LYS A 273 -16.16 2.10 -20.17
C LYS A 273 -16.03 3.45 -19.48
N ILE A 274 -14.88 3.74 -18.87
CA ILE A 274 -14.59 5.07 -18.30
C ILE A 274 -14.64 6.17 -19.37
N GLY A 275 -14.08 5.89 -20.55
CA GLY A 275 -14.11 6.83 -21.68
C GLY A 275 -15.53 7.18 -22.16
N MET A 276 -16.53 6.31 -21.91
CA MET A 276 -17.93 6.52 -22.28
C MET A 276 -18.79 7.06 -21.14
N ALA A 277 -18.74 6.43 -19.96
CA ALA A 277 -19.58 6.75 -18.82
C ALA A 277 -19.03 7.88 -17.94
N GLY A 278 -17.72 8.15 -18.03
CA GLY A 278 -17.00 9.07 -17.17
C GLY A 278 -16.55 8.47 -15.83
N SER A 279 -15.60 9.14 -15.19
CA SER A 279 -14.96 8.73 -13.93
C SER A 279 -15.05 9.80 -12.82
N ARG A 280 -15.94 10.80 -12.98
CA ARG A 280 -16.04 11.94 -12.07
C ARG A 280 -16.55 11.55 -10.69
N VAL A 281 -15.82 11.97 -9.66
CA VAL A 281 -16.16 11.72 -8.25
C VAL A 281 -16.73 13.00 -7.64
N GLY A 282 -17.93 12.93 -7.05
CA GLY A 282 -18.70 14.05 -6.50
C GLY A 282 -18.26 14.52 -5.12
N HIS A 283 -17.27 13.87 -4.50
CA HIS A 283 -16.82 14.18 -3.15
C HIS A 283 -16.06 15.53 -3.05
N PRO A 284 -16.29 16.37 -2.01
CA PRO A 284 -15.62 17.67 -1.84
C PRO A 284 -14.08 17.62 -1.77
N ARG A 285 -13.52 16.46 -1.41
CA ARG A 285 -12.06 16.21 -1.34
C ARG A 285 -11.50 15.49 -2.57
N ALA A 286 -12.34 15.19 -3.57
CA ALA A 286 -11.92 14.49 -4.79
C ALA A 286 -10.81 15.23 -5.53
N GLU A 287 -10.77 16.56 -5.47
CA GLU A 287 -9.69 17.34 -6.11
C GLU A 287 -8.32 17.07 -5.51
N ALA A 288 -8.23 17.00 -4.18
CA ALA A 288 -6.99 16.69 -3.49
C ALA A 288 -6.53 15.24 -3.72
N ALA A 289 -7.46 14.33 -4.01
CA ALA A 289 -7.21 12.91 -4.28
C ALA A 289 -7.17 12.56 -5.78
N SER A 290 -7.33 13.55 -6.66
CA SER A 290 -7.62 13.32 -8.08
C SER A 290 -6.57 12.50 -8.82
N HIS A 291 -5.30 12.62 -8.42
CA HIS A 291 -4.16 11.91 -8.99
C HIS A 291 -3.99 10.47 -8.49
N MET A 292 -4.79 10.04 -7.52
CA MET A 292 -4.77 8.68 -6.98
C MET A 292 -5.80 7.78 -7.66
N PHE A 293 -6.79 8.38 -8.31
CA PHE A 293 -7.91 7.68 -8.91
C PHE A 293 -7.53 6.99 -10.22
N PHE A 294 -8.05 5.80 -10.46
CA PHE A 294 -7.86 5.03 -11.69
C PHE A 294 -8.28 5.80 -12.97
N GLY A 295 -9.37 6.57 -12.86
CA GLY A 295 -9.90 7.43 -13.92
C GLY A 295 -9.83 8.90 -13.55
N GLU A 296 -9.76 9.77 -14.57
CA GLU A 296 -9.74 11.23 -14.38
C GLU A 296 -11.02 11.70 -13.66
N ALA A 297 -10.91 11.98 -12.36
CA ALA A 297 -12.07 12.33 -11.53
C ALA A 297 -12.52 13.79 -11.70
N ILE A 298 -11.69 14.65 -12.28
CA ILE A 298 -11.97 16.06 -12.52
C ILE A 298 -11.54 16.41 -13.93
N ALA A 299 -12.45 16.95 -14.73
CA ALA A 299 -12.12 17.40 -16.07
C ALA A 299 -11.06 18.52 -16.04
N SER A 300 -9.93 18.30 -16.70
CA SER A 300 -8.92 19.34 -16.91
C SER A 300 -9.34 20.28 -18.04
N GLY A 301 -9.83 21.49 -17.71
CA GLY A 301 -10.19 22.52 -18.68
C GLY A 301 -9.02 23.13 -19.46
N PHE A 302 -7.76 22.74 -19.16
CA PHE A 302 -6.54 23.33 -19.71
C PHE A 302 -5.73 22.37 -20.63
N GLY A 303 -6.34 21.30 -21.14
CA GLY A 303 -5.73 20.38 -22.12
C GLY A 303 -4.85 19.27 -21.53
N SER A 304 -4.25 18.43 -22.39
CA SER A 304 -3.55 17.19 -21.97
C SER A 304 -2.33 17.43 -21.08
N LEU A 305 -1.71 18.61 -21.13
CA LEU A 305 -0.53 18.95 -20.33
C LEU A 305 -0.81 18.99 -18.82
N MET A 306 -2.06 19.22 -18.40
CA MET A 306 -2.48 19.28 -17.00
C MET A 306 -3.35 18.10 -16.55
N ALA A 307 -3.55 17.11 -17.41
CA ALA A 307 -4.24 15.88 -17.04
C ALA A 307 -3.37 15.08 -16.07
N THR A 308 -3.94 14.65 -14.95
CA THR A 308 -3.24 13.77 -13.99
C THR A 308 -2.97 12.41 -14.62
N HIS A 309 -3.87 11.93 -15.49
CA HIS A 309 -3.70 10.69 -16.24
C HIS A 309 -3.44 10.95 -17.73
N PRO A 310 -2.67 10.09 -18.42
CA PRO A 310 -2.58 10.11 -19.87
C PRO A 310 -3.95 9.91 -20.52
N PRO A 311 -4.18 10.44 -21.73
CA PRO A 311 -5.42 10.23 -22.46
C PRO A 311 -5.76 8.74 -22.61
N VAL A 312 -7.02 8.37 -22.41
CA VAL A 312 -7.50 6.97 -22.51
C VAL A 312 -7.09 6.32 -23.83
N ARG A 313 -7.20 7.05 -24.95
CA ARG A 313 -6.81 6.55 -26.28
C ARG A 313 -5.33 6.16 -26.36
N GLU A 314 -4.45 6.90 -25.69
CA GLU A 314 -3.01 6.59 -25.65
C GLU A 314 -2.75 5.34 -24.81
N ARG A 315 -3.42 5.22 -23.64
CA ARG A 315 -3.32 4.03 -22.79
C ARG A 315 -3.79 2.77 -23.54
N LEU A 316 -4.95 2.83 -24.19
CA LEU A 316 -5.48 1.74 -25.00
C LEU A 316 -4.52 1.36 -26.15
N ALA A 317 -3.93 2.35 -26.83
CA ALA A 317 -3.00 2.08 -27.91
C ALA A 317 -1.76 1.31 -27.43
N ARG A 318 -1.26 1.61 -26.22
CA ARG A 318 -0.13 0.89 -25.63
C ARG A 318 -0.52 -0.51 -25.14
N ILE A 319 -1.68 -0.66 -24.51
CA ILE A 319 -2.20 -1.95 -24.01
C ILE A 319 -2.37 -2.95 -25.17
N TYR A 320 -2.96 -2.53 -26.29
CA TYR A 320 -3.19 -3.39 -27.44
C TYR A 320 -2.03 -3.39 -28.46
N GLY A 321 -0.98 -2.60 -28.24
CA GLY A 321 0.14 -2.42 -29.18
C GLY A 321 -0.25 -1.76 -30.51
N ARG A 322 -1.48 -1.26 -30.64
CA ARG A 322 -2.01 -0.59 -31.84
C ARG A 322 -3.14 0.36 -31.45
N PRO A 323 -3.42 1.43 -32.22
CA PRO A 323 -4.61 2.25 -32.03
C PRO A 323 -5.89 1.40 -32.12
N VAL A 324 -6.78 1.51 -31.13
CA VAL A 324 -8.08 0.82 -31.11
C VAL A 324 -9.18 1.83 -30.76
N ALA A 325 -10.32 1.78 -31.45
CA ALA A 325 -11.46 2.62 -31.11
C ALA A 325 -12.22 2.07 -29.89
N ILE A 326 -12.68 2.98 -29.03
CA ILE A 326 -13.45 2.65 -27.82
C ILE A 326 -14.73 1.88 -28.17
N SER A 327 -15.40 2.26 -29.25
CA SER A 327 -16.60 1.57 -29.77
C SER A 327 -16.33 0.09 -30.04
N ASP A 328 -15.19 -0.23 -30.62
CA ASP A 328 -14.86 -1.58 -31.06
C ASP A 328 -14.55 -2.49 -29.87
N ILE A 329 -13.97 -1.92 -28.80
CA ILE A 329 -13.68 -2.64 -27.55
C ILE A 329 -14.98 -2.95 -26.80
N VAL A 330 -15.91 -2.00 -26.76
CA VAL A 330 -17.19 -2.17 -26.05
C VAL A 330 -18.14 -3.08 -26.82
N ALA A 331 -18.10 -3.06 -28.16
CA ALA A 331 -18.88 -3.94 -29.01
C ALA A 331 -18.42 -5.41 -28.98
N ARG A 332 -17.18 -5.69 -28.54
CA ARG A 332 -16.70 -7.07 -28.40
C ARG A 332 -17.45 -7.79 -27.27
N PRO A 333 -18.04 -8.96 -27.54
CA PRO A 333 -18.61 -9.78 -26.48
C PRO A 333 -17.51 -10.20 -25.50
N ALA A 334 -17.81 -10.19 -24.21
CA ALA A 334 -16.85 -10.50 -23.15
C ALA A 334 -16.18 -11.88 -23.29
N SER A 335 -16.81 -12.78 -24.05
CA SER A 335 -16.35 -14.14 -24.32
C SER A 335 -15.41 -14.27 -25.53
N ALA A 336 -15.13 -13.21 -26.30
CA ALA A 336 -14.32 -13.30 -27.52
C ALA A 336 -12.83 -12.94 -27.32
N ALA A 337 -12.39 -12.76 -26.06
CA ALA A 337 -10.99 -12.52 -25.73
C ALA A 337 -10.19 -13.84 -25.88
N LEU A 338 -9.55 -13.99 -27.05
CA LEU A 338 -8.45 -14.90 -27.39
C LEU A 338 -8.64 -16.38 -27.01
N SER A 339 -9.00 -17.21 -28.00
CA SER A 339 -8.59 -18.62 -27.99
C SER A 339 -7.07 -18.69 -27.74
N PRO A 340 -6.57 -19.62 -26.91
CA PRO A 340 -5.15 -19.78 -26.59
C PRO A 340 -4.28 -20.29 -27.76
N ALA A 341 -4.67 -20.03 -29.00
CA ALA A 341 -4.02 -20.49 -30.22
C ALA A 341 -3.38 -19.32 -30.99
N ALA A 342 -2.22 -18.83 -30.50
CA ALA A 342 -1.25 -18.08 -31.32
C ALA A 342 0.10 -17.83 -30.63
N HIS A 343 0.23 -18.08 -29.32
CA HIS A 343 1.52 -18.12 -28.61
C HIS A 343 1.81 -19.49 -27.99
N ALA A 344 1.28 -20.55 -28.60
CA ALA A 344 1.78 -21.91 -28.46
C ALA A 344 3.12 -22.02 -29.23
N GLY A 345 4.13 -21.33 -28.72
CA GLY A 345 5.48 -21.33 -29.24
C GLY A 345 6.53 -21.65 -28.18
N VAL A 346 6.15 -21.95 -26.93
CA VAL A 346 6.96 -22.69 -25.95
C VAL A 346 5.99 -23.29 -24.91
N SER A 347 5.40 -24.45 -25.20
CA SER A 347 4.67 -25.27 -24.22
C SER A 347 5.00 -26.73 -24.48
N GLY A 348 6.14 -27.15 -23.97
CA GLY A 348 6.33 -28.54 -23.56
C GLY A 348 5.86 -28.66 -22.10
N PHE A 349 5.11 -29.73 -21.81
CA PHE A 349 4.54 -30.12 -20.52
C PHE A 349 3.12 -29.59 -20.21
N ALA A 350 2.17 -30.05 -21.02
CA ALA A 350 0.82 -30.34 -20.54
C ALA A 350 0.84 -31.77 -19.95
N GLY A 351 0.82 -31.87 -18.62
CA GLY A 351 0.60 -33.09 -17.86
C GLY A 351 -0.54 -32.82 -16.87
N GLY A 352 -1.54 -33.69 -16.88
CA GLY A 352 -2.86 -33.47 -16.28
C GLY A 352 -2.88 -33.30 -14.76
N ASN A 353 -3.98 -32.68 -14.31
CA ASN A 353 -4.36 -32.46 -12.92
C ASN A 353 -4.26 -33.74 -12.07
N ALA A 354 -3.16 -33.86 -11.32
CA ALA A 354 -3.05 -34.70 -10.13
C ALA A 354 -2.40 -33.90 -8.98
N PHE A 355 -2.70 -32.60 -8.87
CA PHE A 355 -2.24 -31.75 -7.77
C PHE A 355 -3.13 -31.95 -6.53
N GLY A 356 -2.85 -33.01 -5.77
CA GLY A 356 -3.54 -33.26 -4.51
C GLY A 356 -3.48 -34.72 -4.12
N ARG A 357 -2.35 -35.13 -3.54
CA ARG A 357 -2.23 -36.21 -2.54
C ARG A 357 -0.73 -36.50 -2.26
N SER A 358 -0.08 -35.63 -1.49
CA SER A 358 0.97 -36.04 -0.54
C SER A 358 1.35 -34.87 0.38
N ALA A 359 0.44 -34.48 1.27
CA ALA A 359 0.76 -33.60 2.41
C ALA A 359 1.13 -34.41 3.67
N ALA A 360 1.48 -35.70 3.50
CA ALA A 360 1.66 -36.65 4.59
C ALA A 360 3.07 -37.27 4.59
N THR A 361 4.11 -36.44 4.48
CA THR A 361 5.46 -36.81 4.93
C THR A 361 6.19 -35.54 5.32
N GLY A 362 6.61 -35.43 6.59
CA GLY A 362 7.36 -34.30 7.14
C GLY A 362 8.79 -34.14 6.61
N ALA A 363 9.02 -34.36 5.32
CA ALA A 363 10.28 -34.06 4.66
C ALA A 363 10.34 -32.56 4.37
N GLN A 364 11.37 -31.89 4.90
CA GLN A 364 11.72 -30.53 4.50
C GLN A 364 11.95 -30.52 2.98
N ALA A 365 11.00 -29.96 2.23
CA ALA A 365 11.19 -29.75 0.80
C ALA A 365 12.29 -28.70 0.61
N LEU A 366 13.47 -29.12 0.15
CA LEU A 366 14.58 -28.25 -0.23
C LEU A 366 14.32 -27.70 -1.64
N LEU A 367 14.28 -26.36 -1.74
CA LEU A 367 13.82 -25.63 -2.91
C LEU A 367 15.03 -25.12 -3.71
N LYS A 368 15.37 -25.65 -4.90
CA LYS A 368 16.52 -25.12 -5.69
C LYS A 368 16.17 -23.77 -6.33
N THR A 369 16.90 -22.70 -6.05
CA THR A 369 16.65 -21.36 -6.64
C THR A 369 17.89 -20.46 -6.57
N GLU A 370 18.04 -19.59 -7.57
CA GLU A 370 19.09 -18.56 -7.57
C GLU A 370 18.66 -17.28 -6.85
N ALA A 371 19.51 -16.77 -5.97
CA ALA A 371 19.24 -15.54 -5.23
C ALA A 371 18.96 -14.33 -6.12
N ASN A 372 19.63 -14.22 -7.27
CA ASN A 372 19.43 -13.13 -8.21
C ASN A 372 18.03 -13.15 -8.85
N ALA A 373 17.44 -14.33 -9.08
CA ALA A 373 16.09 -14.47 -9.61
C ALA A 373 15.04 -14.01 -8.58
N VAL A 374 15.23 -14.36 -7.30
CA VAL A 374 14.39 -13.89 -6.19
C VAL A 374 14.47 -12.37 -6.03
N ILE A 375 15.68 -11.82 -6.07
CA ILE A 375 15.90 -10.37 -6.01
C ILE A 375 15.26 -9.66 -7.22
N ALA A 376 15.30 -10.26 -8.41
CA ALA A 376 14.66 -9.72 -9.60
C ALA A 376 13.12 -9.80 -9.56
N ALA A 377 12.57 -10.80 -8.86
CA ALA A 377 11.14 -10.95 -8.61
C ALA A 377 10.61 -9.95 -7.56
N MET A 378 11.47 -9.38 -6.70
CA MET A 378 11.06 -8.36 -5.75
C MET A 378 10.45 -7.14 -6.45
N GLY A 379 9.18 -6.85 -6.12
CA GLY A 379 8.42 -5.77 -6.74
C GLY A 379 7.86 -6.08 -8.13
N ASN A 380 7.99 -7.31 -8.63
CA ASN A 380 7.47 -7.72 -9.93
C ASN A 380 6.66 -9.03 -9.81
N VAL A 381 5.35 -8.96 -10.04
CA VAL A 381 4.47 -10.14 -9.98
C VAL A 381 4.45 -10.82 -11.33
N SER A 382 4.99 -12.03 -11.39
CA SER A 382 4.81 -12.91 -12.56
C SER A 382 3.49 -13.66 -12.47
N VAL A 383 2.98 -14.13 -13.60
CA VAL A 383 1.70 -14.84 -13.63
C VAL A 383 1.73 -16.15 -12.86
N ARG A 384 2.90 -16.81 -12.81
CA ARG A 384 3.05 -18.01 -11.98
C ARG A 384 2.65 -17.73 -10.54
N HIS A 385 2.85 -16.51 -10.04
CA HIS A 385 2.41 -16.12 -8.70
C HIS A 385 0.91 -15.99 -8.54
N VAL A 386 0.21 -15.52 -9.57
CA VAL A 386 -1.25 -15.45 -9.54
C VAL A 386 -1.86 -16.85 -9.61
N ASP A 387 -1.36 -17.69 -10.51
CA ASP A 387 -1.83 -19.08 -10.66
C ASP A 387 -1.56 -19.89 -9.38
N TYR A 388 -0.36 -19.75 -8.80
CA TYR A 388 -0.01 -20.36 -7.53
C TYR A 388 -0.91 -19.88 -6.38
N ALA A 389 -1.11 -18.57 -6.27
CA ALA A 389 -1.97 -17.98 -5.26
C ALA A 389 -3.39 -18.55 -5.31
N ALA A 390 -3.97 -18.64 -6.50
CA ALA A 390 -5.28 -19.25 -6.71
C ALA A 390 -5.30 -20.72 -6.28
N SER A 391 -4.32 -21.51 -6.73
CA SER A 391 -4.23 -22.93 -6.37
C SER A 391 -4.07 -23.18 -4.87
N LEU A 392 -3.31 -22.32 -4.19
CA LEU A 392 -3.10 -22.38 -2.75
C LEU A 392 -4.36 -21.99 -1.98
N LEU A 393 -5.13 -21.02 -2.48
CA LEU A 393 -6.43 -20.67 -1.90
C LEU A 393 -7.48 -21.77 -2.11
N ASP A 394 -7.44 -22.46 -3.24
CA ASP A 394 -8.36 -23.55 -3.56
C ASP A 394 -8.02 -24.83 -2.79
N SER A 395 -6.75 -25.03 -2.41
CA SER A 395 -6.34 -26.18 -1.59
C SER A 395 -6.73 -26.03 -0.11
N LEU A 396 -7.03 -24.81 0.37
CA LEU A 396 -7.51 -24.61 1.74
C LEU A 396 -8.93 -25.14 1.91
N PRO A 397 -9.20 -25.97 2.94
CA PRO A 397 -10.55 -26.41 3.27
C PRO A 397 -11.51 -25.24 3.40
N GLN A 398 -12.76 -25.46 2.98
CA GLN A 398 -13.79 -24.42 3.03
C GLN A 398 -13.97 -23.87 4.45
N HIS A 399 -13.94 -24.73 5.46
CA HIS A 399 -14.10 -24.32 6.85
C HIS A 399 -12.97 -23.39 7.30
N ALA A 400 -11.70 -23.75 7.04
CA ALA A 400 -10.55 -22.88 7.32
C ALA A 400 -10.67 -21.50 6.65
N ARG A 401 -11.16 -21.43 5.41
CA ARG A 401 -11.43 -20.15 4.72
C ARG A 401 -12.54 -19.36 5.40
N GLU A 402 -13.62 -20.01 5.81
CA GLU A 402 -14.75 -19.39 6.50
C GLU A 402 -14.37 -18.84 7.88
N LEU A 403 -13.51 -19.54 8.63
CA LEU A 403 -12.99 -19.06 9.92
C LEU A 403 -12.36 -17.66 9.77
N THR A 404 -11.52 -17.46 8.75
CA THR A 404 -10.83 -16.17 8.52
C THR A 404 -11.75 -15.00 8.18
N ARG A 405 -13.00 -15.24 7.79
CA ARG A 405 -13.96 -14.20 7.40
C ARG A 405 -14.72 -13.59 8.58
N THR A 406 -14.75 -14.28 9.71
CA THR A 406 -15.43 -13.79 10.93
C THR A 406 -14.39 -13.34 11.95
N ILE A 407 -14.73 -12.34 12.77
CA ILE A 407 -13.80 -11.82 13.78
C ILE A 407 -13.38 -12.92 14.76
N GLU A 408 -14.35 -13.66 15.30
CA GLU A 408 -14.06 -14.73 16.26
C GLU A 408 -13.32 -15.90 15.61
N GLY A 409 -13.76 -16.36 14.45
CA GLY A 409 -13.06 -17.44 13.74
C GLY A 409 -11.63 -17.07 13.36
N ALA A 410 -11.38 -15.82 12.94
CA ALA A 410 -10.04 -15.34 12.61
C ALA A 410 -9.13 -15.31 13.85
N LYS A 411 -9.63 -14.82 14.99
CA LYS A 411 -8.88 -14.84 16.26
C LYS A 411 -8.55 -16.28 16.67
N GLN A 412 -9.54 -17.16 16.65
CA GLN A 412 -9.39 -18.57 17.04
C GLN A 412 -8.41 -19.32 16.12
N ALA A 413 -8.45 -19.08 14.81
CA ALA A 413 -7.49 -19.65 13.87
C ALA A 413 -6.07 -19.17 14.16
N MET A 414 -5.85 -17.88 14.44
CA MET A 414 -4.52 -17.35 14.76
C MET A 414 -3.99 -17.87 16.10
N PHE A 415 -4.85 -17.99 17.13
CA PHE A 415 -4.45 -18.65 18.38
C PHE A 415 -4.16 -20.13 18.16
N GLY A 416 -4.95 -20.81 17.32
CA GLY A 416 -4.75 -22.21 16.96
C GLY A 416 -3.40 -22.49 16.28
N LEU A 417 -2.84 -21.53 15.53
CA LEU A 417 -1.51 -21.67 14.94
C LEU A 417 -0.37 -21.75 15.96
N VAL A 418 -0.54 -21.21 17.17
CA VAL A 418 0.46 -21.19 18.25
C VAL A 418 0.04 -22.02 19.47
N PHE A 419 -1.08 -22.73 19.37
CA PHE A 419 -1.61 -23.52 20.47
C PHE A 419 -0.86 -24.84 20.61
N ALA A 420 -0.42 -25.15 21.83
CA ALA A 420 0.37 -26.33 22.10
C ALA A 420 -0.44 -27.62 21.86
N PRO A 421 0.10 -28.61 21.14
CA PRO A 421 -0.61 -29.86 20.86
C PRO A 421 -0.87 -30.68 22.15
N GLY A 422 -0.04 -30.49 23.18
CA GLY A 422 -0.18 -31.16 24.47
C GLY A 422 0.76 -30.61 25.54
N GLY A 423 0.84 -31.30 26.68
CA GLY A 423 1.74 -30.98 27.78
C GLY A 423 1.28 -29.81 28.68
N PRO A 424 2.12 -29.37 29.63
CA PRO A 424 1.78 -28.32 30.60
C PRO A 424 1.44 -26.97 29.96
N ALA A 425 2.08 -26.65 28.83
CA ALA A 425 1.85 -25.42 28.07
C ALA A 425 0.38 -25.30 27.61
N ARG A 426 -0.24 -26.41 27.19
CA ARG A 426 -1.64 -26.43 26.73
C ARG A 426 -2.63 -25.98 27.82
N GLN A 427 -2.39 -26.38 29.07
CA GLN A 427 -3.25 -25.98 30.19
C GLN A 427 -3.09 -24.48 30.48
N VAL A 428 -1.85 -24.01 30.56
CA VAL A 428 -1.54 -22.58 30.78
C VAL A 428 -2.14 -21.72 29.66
N GLN A 429 -1.98 -22.13 28.40
CA GLN A 429 -2.57 -21.44 27.25
C GLN A 429 -4.10 -21.43 27.29
N SER A 430 -4.75 -22.53 27.72
CA SER A 430 -6.20 -22.59 27.88
C SER A 430 -6.71 -21.59 28.93
N ASP A 431 -5.99 -21.46 30.05
CA ASP A 431 -6.35 -20.51 31.10
C ASP A 431 -6.13 -19.05 30.67
N LEU A 432 -5.06 -18.79 29.91
CA LEU A 432 -4.80 -17.49 29.28
C LEU A 432 -5.90 -17.09 28.29
N LEU A 433 -6.37 -18.03 27.46
CA LEU A 433 -7.48 -17.81 26.53
C LEU A 433 -8.77 -17.43 27.28
N ARG A 434 -9.14 -18.19 28.32
CA ARG A 434 -10.32 -17.89 29.15
C ARG A 434 -10.22 -16.52 29.81
N ALA A 435 -9.05 -16.18 30.36
CA ALA A 435 -8.80 -14.86 30.95
C ALA A 435 -8.86 -13.72 29.92
N GLY A 436 -8.54 -14.00 28.66
CA GLY A 436 -8.69 -13.09 27.53
C GLY A 436 -10.11 -12.96 26.98
N GLY A 437 -11.08 -13.72 27.50
CA GLY A 437 -12.45 -13.76 27.01
C GLY A 437 -12.67 -14.68 25.80
N GLU A 438 -11.73 -15.58 25.52
CA GLU A 438 -11.78 -16.51 24.40
C GLU A 438 -12.29 -17.90 24.82
N ASN A 439 -12.91 -18.62 23.88
CA ASN A 439 -13.32 -20.00 24.12
C ASN A 439 -12.15 -20.97 23.86
N ALA A 440 -11.47 -21.39 24.93
CA ALA A 440 -10.31 -22.28 24.85
C ALA A 440 -10.61 -23.66 24.21
N GLU A 441 -11.82 -24.21 24.39
CA GLU A 441 -12.19 -25.51 23.83
C GLU A 441 -12.37 -25.45 22.31
N LEU A 442 -13.00 -24.37 21.83
CA LEU A 442 -13.11 -24.11 20.39
C LEU A 442 -11.74 -23.85 19.77
N VAL A 443 -10.88 -23.06 20.42
CA VAL A 443 -9.50 -22.82 19.95
C VAL A 443 -8.72 -24.13 19.87
N ALA A 444 -8.84 -25.01 20.87
CA ALA A 444 -8.17 -26.31 20.84
C ALA A 444 -8.67 -27.21 19.69
N THR A 445 -9.96 -27.13 19.36
CA THR A 445 -10.55 -27.87 18.23
C THR A 445 -10.04 -27.33 16.90
N ILE A 446 -10.07 -26.00 16.72
CA ILE A 446 -9.59 -25.32 15.52
C ILE A 446 -8.07 -25.51 15.37
N ALA A 447 -7.31 -25.53 16.46
CA ALA A 447 -5.86 -25.78 16.46
C ALA A 447 -5.52 -27.09 15.76
N LEU A 448 -6.27 -28.17 16.03
CA LEU A 448 -6.06 -29.46 15.38
C LEU A 448 -6.28 -29.36 13.87
N GLU A 449 -7.30 -28.63 13.42
CA GLU A 449 -7.57 -28.43 12.00
C GLU A 449 -6.48 -27.59 11.32
N VAL A 450 -6.17 -26.40 11.85
CA VAL A 450 -5.22 -25.48 11.20
C VAL A 450 -3.80 -26.01 11.21
N GLN A 451 -3.40 -26.76 12.25
CA GLN A 451 -2.08 -27.39 12.32
C GLN A 451 -1.99 -28.60 11.38
N ALA A 452 -3.09 -29.33 11.15
CA ALA A 452 -3.13 -30.44 10.20
C ALA A 452 -2.95 -30.00 8.73
N LEU A 453 -3.20 -28.73 8.41
CA LEU A 453 -2.93 -28.18 7.07
C LEU A 453 -1.43 -28.10 6.74
N GLY A 454 -0.57 -28.22 7.76
CA GLY A 454 0.88 -28.14 7.63
C GLY A 454 1.40 -26.72 7.43
N LYS A 455 2.74 -26.60 7.38
CA LYS A 455 3.43 -25.31 7.36
C LYS A 455 3.08 -24.45 6.13
N VAL A 456 2.81 -25.06 4.97
CA VAL A 456 2.50 -24.36 3.71
C VAL A 456 1.25 -23.49 3.81
N ALA A 457 0.27 -23.87 4.64
CA ALA A 457 -0.99 -23.13 4.81
C ALA A 457 -0.91 -21.98 5.83
N ARG A 458 0.17 -21.88 6.61
CA ARG A 458 0.32 -20.91 7.70
C ARG A 458 0.26 -19.46 7.21
N LEU A 459 1.14 -19.08 6.28
CA LEU A 459 1.17 -17.70 5.77
C LEU A 459 -0.12 -17.30 5.04
N PRO A 460 -0.71 -18.17 4.19
CA PRO A 460 -2.02 -17.90 3.59
C PRO A 460 -3.11 -17.65 4.62
N LEU A 461 -3.19 -18.46 5.68
CA LEU A 461 -4.17 -18.26 6.75
C LEU A 461 -3.99 -16.92 7.45
N ILE A 462 -2.75 -16.53 7.77
CA ILE A 462 -2.45 -15.20 8.35
C ILE A 462 -2.88 -14.09 7.39
N ALA A 463 -2.54 -14.22 6.09
CA ALA A 463 -2.87 -13.23 5.09
C ALA A 463 -4.39 -13.05 4.91
N LEU A 464 -5.16 -14.14 4.96
CA LEU A 464 -6.62 -14.13 4.88
C LEU A 464 -7.29 -13.60 6.15
N ALA A 465 -6.74 -13.90 7.34
CA ALA A 465 -7.26 -13.42 8.61
C ALA A 465 -6.95 -11.93 8.86
N ALA A 466 -5.81 -11.44 8.36
CA ALA A 466 -5.34 -10.08 8.56
C ALA A 466 -6.38 -8.99 8.25
N PRO A 467 -7.08 -8.96 7.11
CA PRO A 467 -8.06 -7.91 6.83
C PRO A 467 -9.24 -7.91 7.81
N THR A 468 -9.72 -9.08 8.24
CA THR A 468 -10.77 -9.23 9.25
C THR A 468 -10.31 -8.74 10.62
N LEU A 469 -9.07 -9.08 11.02
CA LEU A 469 -8.50 -8.63 12.28
C LEU A 469 -8.17 -7.12 12.25
N LYS A 470 -7.84 -6.57 11.08
CA LYS A 470 -7.57 -5.14 10.90
C LYS A 470 -8.83 -4.28 11.07
N SER A 471 -10.03 -4.83 10.88
CA SER A 471 -11.30 -4.12 11.10
C SER A 471 -11.69 -4.00 12.57
N LEU A 472 -10.99 -4.69 13.49
CA LEU A 472 -11.16 -4.53 14.92
C LEU A 472 -10.81 -3.12 15.38
N ALA A 473 -11.46 -2.67 16.46
CA ALA A 473 -11.10 -1.41 17.11
C ALA A 473 -9.64 -1.47 17.63
N PRO A 474 -8.91 -0.33 17.69
CA PRO A 474 -7.51 -0.33 18.12
C PRO A 474 -7.24 -1.03 19.46
N ALA A 475 -8.13 -0.85 20.44
CA ALA A 475 -8.03 -1.50 21.76
C ALA A 475 -8.20 -3.03 21.67
N GLN A 476 -9.12 -3.51 20.83
CA GLN A 476 -9.34 -4.95 20.61
C GLN A 476 -8.17 -5.60 19.89
N ARG A 477 -7.56 -4.91 18.90
CA ARG A 477 -6.33 -5.38 18.24
C ARG A 477 -5.18 -5.53 19.22
N ALA A 478 -5.00 -4.53 20.09
CA ALA A 478 -3.97 -4.58 21.13
C ALA A 478 -4.22 -5.73 22.13
N ALA A 479 -5.46 -5.92 22.58
CA ALA A 479 -5.83 -7.04 23.45
C ALA A 479 -5.55 -8.41 22.81
N PHE A 480 -5.93 -8.58 21.54
CA PHE A 480 -5.66 -9.79 20.76
C PHE A 480 -4.15 -10.09 20.70
N LEU A 481 -3.32 -9.09 20.34
CA LEU A 481 -1.86 -9.27 20.27
C LEU A 481 -1.24 -9.59 21.63
N VAL A 482 -1.75 -9.00 22.72
CA VAL A 482 -1.29 -9.30 24.09
C VAL A 482 -1.59 -10.75 24.45
N VAL A 483 -2.80 -11.25 24.15
CA VAL A 483 -3.13 -12.67 24.39
C VAL A 483 -2.22 -13.56 23.56
N LEU A 484 -2.06 -13.29 22.25
CA LEU A 484 -1.19 -14.05 21.37
C LEU A 484 0.25 -14.14 21.90
N GLN A 485 0.84 -13.01 22.32
CA GLN A 485 2.19 -12.98 22.88
C GLN A 485 2.30 -13.78 24.18
N ARG A 486 1.27 -13.75 25.03
CA ARG A 486 1.23 -14.57 26.26
C ARG A 486 1.12 -16.06 25.97
N LEU A 487 0.38 -16.45 24.93
CA LEU A 487 0.31 -17.85 24.51
C LEU A 487 1.66 -18.37 24.04
N ILE A 488 2.36 -17.60 23.22
CA ILE A 488 3.71 -17.94 22.73
C ILE A 488 4.72 -17.98 23.88
N ALA A 489 4.60 -17.11 24.88
CA ALA A 489 5.50 -17.11 26.02
C ALA A 489 5.18 -18.18 27.09
N ALA A 490 4.11 -18.96 26.92
CA ALA A 490 3.57 -19.83 27.98
C ALA A 490 4.52 -20.96 28.40
N ASP A 491 5.37 -21.44 27.49
CA ASP A 491 6.34 -22.50 27.73
C ASP A 491 7.79 -21.97 27.90
N GLN A 492 7.95 -20.65 27.97
CA GLN A 492 9.24 -19.94 28.05
C GLN A 492 10.20 -20.23 26.89
N ARG A 493 9.69 -20.71 25.75
CA ARG A 493 10.50 -21.01 24.55
C ARG A 493 9.78 -20.53 23.32
N VAL A 494 10.37 -19.55 22.63
CA VAL A 494 9.79 -19.07 21.36
C VAL A 494 10.44 -19.82 20.20
N THR A 495 9.64 -20.59 19.48
CA THR A 495 10.06 -21.25 18.24
C THR A 495 10.11 -20.25 17.07
N LEU A 496 10.86 -20.57 16.00
CA LEU A 496 10.88 -19.74 14.78
C LEU A 496 9.48 -19.60 14.16
N GLU A 497 8.66 -20.63 14.30
CA GLU A 497 7.31 -20.71 13.74
C GLU A 497 6.36 -19.73 14.46
N GLU A 498 6.41 -19.73 15.79
CA GLU A 498 5.67 -18.76 16.61
C GLU A 498 6.19 -17.33 16.39
N PHE A 499 7.50 -17.15 16.22
CA PHE A 499 8.08 -15.86 15.88
C PHE A 499 7.56 -15.33 14.55
N VAL A 500 7.48 -16.17 13.51
CA VAL A 500 6.91 -15.78 12.20
C VAL A 500 5.46 -15.35 12.34
N VAL A 501 4.64 -16.13 13.05
CA VAL A 501 3.22 -15.78 13.30
C VAL A 501 3.10 -14.46 14.04
N ALA A 502 3.86 -14.28 15.13
CA ALA A 502 3.85 -13.06 15.93
C ALA A 502 4.33 -11.85 15.13
N ALA A 503 5.44 -11.97 14.40
CA ALA A 503 6.03 -10.89 13.63
C ALA A 503 5.08 -10.40 12.52
N MET A 504 4.43 -11.33 11.80
CA MET A 504 3.48 -10.98 10.75
C MET A 504 2.19 -10.35 11.30
N LEU A 505 1.64 -10.90 12.40
CA LEU A 505 0.45 -10.33 13.03
C LEU A 505 0.74 -8.97 13.69
N GLU A 506 1.90 -8.79 14.31
CA GLU A 506 2.35 -7.50 14.86
C GLU A 506 2.55 -6.48 13.73
N ALA A 507 3.20 -6.87 12.63
CA ALA A 507 3.35 -6.01 11.45
C ALA A 507 2.00 -5.61 10.85
N ALA A 508 1.02 -6.52 10.85
CA ALA A 508 -0.32 -6.30 10.32
C ALA A 508 -1.22 -5.45 11.24
N LEU A 509 -1.18 -5.69 12.56
CA LEU A 509 -2.18 -5.24 13.53
C LEU A 509 -1.66 -4.32 14.63
N GLY A 510 -0.34 -4.18 14.77
CA GLY A 510 0.29 -3.41 15.85
C GLY A 510 -0.13 -1.94 15.88
N GLU A 511 0.13 -1.26 16.99
CA GLU A 511 -0.33 0.13 17.20
C GLU A 511 0.17 1.11 16.12
N ARG A 512 1.37 0.83 15.58
CA ARG A 512 2.01 1.62 14.51
C ARG A 512 1.72 1.09 13.11
N ALA A 513 0.94 0.02 12.97
CA ALA A 513 0.56 -0.54 11.67
C ALA A 513 -0.13 0.52 10.81
N GLY A 514 0.37 0.69 9.58
CA GLY A 514 -0.16 1.63 8.60
C GLY A 514 0.15 3.10 8.84
N ARG A 515 0.90 3.43 9.91
CA ARG A 515 1.38 4.80 10.16
C ARG A 515 2.68 5.07 9.41
N ALA A 516 2.93 6.35 9.11
CA ALA A 516 4.20 6.76 8.52
C ALA A 516 5.35 6.53 9.52
N VAL A 517 6.31 5.67 9.14
CA VAL A 517 7.57 5.51 9.89
C VAL A 517 8.56 6.58 9.42
N ALA A 518 9.02 7.41 10.36
CA ALA A 518 10.03 8.42 10.07
C ALA A 518 11.40 7.77 9.86
N ALA A 519 12.06 8.11 8.75
CA ALA A 519 13.43 7.67 8.50
C ALA A 519 14.39 8.41 9.44
N ARG A 520 14.96 7.72 10.43
CA ARG A 520 15.96 8.27 11.35
C ARG A 520 17.38 8.02 10.87
N TYR A 521 17.60 6.91 10.15
CA TYR A 521 18.91 6.49 9.68
C TYR A 521 18.97 6.62 8.16
N ARG A 522 19.91 7.43 7.66
CA ARG A 522 20.10 7.62 6.21
C ARG A 522 20.95 6.54 5.55
N THR A 523 21.75 5.86 6.36
CA THR A 523 22.69 4.81 5.95
C THR A 523 22.61 3.64 6.94
N LEU A 524 23.12 2.47 6.56
CA LEU A 524 22.95 1.23 7.31
C LEU A 524 24.00 1.05 8.42
N GLU A 525 25.14 1.71 8.31
CA GLU A 525 26.32 1.56 9.18
C GLU A 525 26.01 1.85 10.67
N PRO A 526 25.18 2.85 11.05
CA PRO A 526 24.79 3.04 12.46
C PRO A 526 23.96 1.89 13.03
N LEU A 527 23.41 1.03 12.19
CA LEU A 527 22.59 -0.14 12.52
C LEU A 527 23.35 -1.44 12.24
N ALA A 528 24.67 -1.40 12.17
CA ALA A 528 25.51 -2.57 11.86
C ALA A 528 25.25 -3.74 12.82
N ALA A 529 25.15 -3.49 14.13
CA ALA A 529 24.84 -4.52 15.13
C ALA A 529 23.43 -5.11 14.96
N ASP A 530 22.45 -4.30 14.57
CA ASP A 530 21.10 -4.76 14.28
C ASP A 530 21.10 -5.65 13.02
N ALA A 531 21.78 -5.23 11.95
CA ALA A 531 21.93 -6.01 10.74
C ALA A 531 22.67 -7.33 11.01
N GLN A 532 23.72 -7.32 11.83
CA GLN A 532 24.47 -8.50 12.26
C GLN A 532 23.59 -9.51 12.98
N LEU A 533 22.70 -9.05 13.86
CA LEU A 533 21.78 -9.91 14.61
C LEU A 533 20.79 -10.61 13.67
N ILE A 534 20.17 -9.87 12.74
CA ILE A 534 19.21 -10.44 11.79
C ILE A 534 19.91 -11.40 10.82
N LEU A 535 21.11 -11.06 10.35
CA LEU A 535 21.88 -11.91 9.45
C LEU A 535 22.31 -13.21 10.15
N SER A 536 22.74 -13.12 11.42
CA SER A 536 23.08 -14.30 12.23
C SER A 536 21.87 -15.20 12.48
N LEU A 537 20.68 -14.62 12.70
CA LEU A 537 19.44 -15.39 12.84
C LEU A 537 19.16 -16.24 11.59
N ILE A 538 19.25 -15.63 10.39
CA ILE A 538 19.03 -16.35 9.14
C ILE A 538 20.10 -17.42 8.92
N ALA A 539 21.37 -17.08 9.18
CA ALA A 539 22.49 -18.01 9.06
C ALA A 539 22.35 -19.25 9.96
N HIS A 540 21.76 -19.12 11.16
CA HIS A 540 21.48 -20.26 12.05
C HIS A 540 20.18 -20.99 11.73
N ALA A 541 19.24 -20.35 11.02
CA ALA A 541 17.97 -20.94 10.64
C ALA A 541 18.06 -21.81 9.38
N THR A 542 19.00 -21.47 8.47
CA THR A 542 19.24 -22.26 7.25
C THR A 542 19.86 -23.62 7.55
N ASN A 543 19.58 -24.59 6.69
CA ASN A 543 20.07 -25.97 6.80
C ASN A 543 21.56 -26.13 6.46
N GLY A 544 22.24 -25.07 5.98
CA GLY A 544 23.64 -25.07 5.59
C GLY A 544 24.64 -24.73 6.71
N GLU A 545 25.91 -24.58 6.35
CA GLU A 545 26.92 -24.09 7.30
C GLU A 545 26.68 -22.60 7.60
N ALA A 546 26.41 -22.29 8.87
CA ALA A 546 26.03 -20.93 9.28
C ALA A 546 27.12 -19.89 8.95
N ALA A 547 28.40 -20.23 9.09
CA ALA A 547 29.51 -19.33 8.76
C ALA A 547 29.55 -18.99 7.27
N ALA A 548 29.47 -20.00 6.40
CA ALA A 548 29.42 -19.79 4.95
C ALA A 548 28.19 -18.97 4.52
N SER A 549 27.04 -19.25 5.13
CA SER A 549 25.79 -18.53 4.86
C SER A 549 25.86 -17.07 5.28
N PHE A 550 26.43 -16.80 6.45
CA PHE A 550 26.68 -15.44 6.94
C PHE A 550 27.62 -14.67 6.01
N ASP A 551 28.71 -15.29 5.56
CA ASP A 551 29.70 -14.67 4.68
C ASP A 551 29.13 -14.29 3.31
N HIS A 552 28.19 -15.09 2.76
CA HIS A 552 27.49 -14.72 1.52
C HIS A 552 26.65 -13.47 1.68
N GLY A 553 25.90 -13.33 2.78
CA GLY A 553 25.16 -12.11 3.06
C GLY A 553 26.07 -10.91 3.36
N LEU A 554 27.19 -11.14 4.05
CA LEU A 554 28.14 -10.10 4.45
C LEU A 554 28.75 -9.36 3.25
N LYS A 555 29.04 -10.09 2.15
CA LYS A 555 29.58 -9.51 0.91
C LYS A 555 28.69 -8.38 0.35
N GLU A 556 27.38 -8.48 0.52
CA GLU A 556 26.41 -7.45 0.08
C GLU A 556 26.31 -6.27 1.04
N LEU A 557 26.53 -6.51 2.34
CA LEU A 557 26.51 -5.46 3.36
C LEU A 557 27.74 -4.56 3.27
N GLY A 558 28.90 -5.03 2.79
CA GLY A 558 30.06 -4.19 2.49
C GLY A 558 30.69 -3.47 3.69
N PHE A 559 30.48 -3.96 4.91
CA PHE A 559 31.21 -3.57 6.12
C PHE A 559 31.44 -4.81 7.01
N PRO A 560 32.54 -4.85 7.79
CA PRO A 560 32.94 -6.07 8.51
C PRO A 560 32.01 -6.35 9.69
N LEU A 561 31.46 -7.56 9.74
CA LEU A 561 30.66 -8.11 10.84
C LEU A 561 31.12 -9.54 11.14
N MET A 562 30.75 -10.06 12.31
CA MET A 562 31.05 -11.44 12.70
C MET A 562 29.77 -12.21 12.96
N LEU A 563 29.76 -13.51 12.67
CA LEU A 563 28.63 -14.38 13.03
C LEU A 563 28.50 -14.43 14.56
N LEU A 564 27.32 -14.11 15.08
CA LEU A 564 27.02 -14.28 16.51
C LEU A 564 26.75 -15.75 16.82
N ALA A 565 27.10 -16.20 18.02
CA ALA A 565 26.71 -17.54 18.49
C ALA A 565 25.18 -17.65 18.59
N ALA A 566 24.61 -18.83 18.34
CA ALA A 566 23.15 -19.05 18.40
C ALA A 566 22.53 -18.66 19.76
N SER A 567 23.27 -18.86 20.87
CA SER A 567 22.84 -18.45 22.22
C SER A 567 22.79 -16.94 22.43
N ALA A 568 23.48 -16.15 21.61
CA ALA A 568 23.45 -14.70 21.63
C ALA A 568 22.30 -14.11 20.78
N VAL A 569 21.62 -14.94 19.97
CA VAL A 569 20.50 -14.51 19.13
C VAL A 569 19.20 -14.73 19.89
N SER A 570 18.72 -13.67 20.56
CA SER A 570 17.39 -13.64 21.19
C SER A 570 16.33 -13.09 20.24
N LEU A 571 15.17 -13.72 20.17
CA LEU A 571 14.05 -13.28 19.34
C LEU A 571 13.47 -11.93 19.81
N ASP A 572 13.57 -11.58 21.09
CA ASP A 572 13.21 -10.25 21.60
C ASP A 572 14.18 -9.17 21.09
N ALA A 573 15.48 -9.50 21.10
CA ALA A 573 16.50 -8.61 20.54
C ALA A 573 16.31 -8.43 19.03
N VAL A 574 15.95 -9.51 18.31
CA VAL A 574 15.58 -9.49 16.89
C VAL A 574 14.37 -8.58 16.65
N LYS A 575 13.29 -8.70 17.45
CA LYS A 575 12.12 -7.81 17.35
C LYS A 575 12.50 -6.33 17.53
N ALA A 576 13.35 -6.03 18.51
CA ALA A 576 13.84 -4.68 18.75
C ALA A 576 14.74 -4.16 17.60
N ALA A 577 15.61 -5.02 17.05
CA ALA A 577 16.46 -4.71 15.91
C ALA A 577 15.63 -4.42 14.65
N LEU A 578 14.62 -5.25 14.35
CA LEU A 578 13.69 -5.02 13.23
C LEU A 578 12.96 -3.68 13.37
N ALA A 579 12.53 -3.30 14.57
CA ALA A 579 11.88 -2.01 14.81
C ALA A 579 12.82 -0.80 14.56
N ARG A 580 14.12 -0.95 14.79
CA ARG A 580 15.14 0.07 14.46
C ARG A 580 15.48 0.07 12.97
N LEU A 581 15.69 -1.11 12.38
CA LEU A 581 15.93 -1.28 10.94
C LEU A 581 14.76 -0.79 10.08
N ASN A 582 13.52 -0.85 10.58
CA ASN A 582 12.37 -0.29 9.86
C ASN A 582 12.45 1.26 9.74
N GLN A 583 13.20 1.94 10.61
CA GLN A 583 13.47 3.39 10.56
C GLN A 583 14.62 3.76 9.62
N LEU A 584 15.20 2.78 8.93
CA LEU A 584 16.17 3.01 7.88
C LEU A 584 15.50 3.68 6.67
N ALA A 585 16.23 4.61 6.03
CA ALA A 585 15.79 5.24 4.80
C ALA A 585 15.45 4.18 3.75
N LEU A 586 14.31 4.36 3.06
CA LEU A 586 13.76 3.39 2.10
C LEU A 586 14.79 2.91 1.06
N MET A 587 15.71 3.79 0.67
CA MET A 587 16.74 3.51 -0.34
C MET A 587 17.81 2.51 0.12
N GLN A 588 17.96 2.31 1.43
CA GLN A 588 18.98 1.44 2.03
C GLN A 588 18.44 0.06 2.41
N LYS A 589 17.12 -0.06 2.64
CA LYS A 589 16.46 -1.34 2.91
C LYS A 589 16.74 -2.43 1.87
N PRO A 590 16.86 -2.13 0.56
CA PRO A 590 17.15 -3.14 -0.46
C PRO A 590 18.53 -3.78 -0.32
N ARG A 591 19.55 -3.02 0.12
CA ARG A 591 20.89 -3.56 0.40
C ARG A 591 20.82 -4.59 1.53
N LEU A 592 20.06 -4.27 2.58
CA LEU A 592 19.80 -5.19 3.69
C LEU A 592 19.05 -6.43 3.19
N VAL A 593 17.89 -6.27 2.54
CA VAL A 593 17.08 -7.41 2.04
C VAL A 593 17.89 -8.30 1.10
N LYS A 594 18.69 -7.71 0.20
CA LYS A 594 19.59 -8.46 -0.68
C LYS A 594 20.59 -9.31 0.10
N ALA A 595 21.20 -8.76 1.14
CA ALA A 595 22.08 -9.51 2.03
C ALA A 595 21.36 -10.67 2.75
N LEU A 596 20.14 -10.44 3.22
CA LEU A 596 19.33 -11.47 3.90
C LEU A 596 18.97 -12.62 2.94
N VAL A 597 18.56 -12.30 1.70
CA VAL A 597 18.22 -13.30 0.68
C VAL A 597 19.45 -14.10 0.26
N GLN A 598 20.61 -13.45 0.05
CA GLN A 598 21.86 -14.14 -0.28
C GLN A 598 22.35 -15.02 0.86
N CYS A 599 22.12 -14.63 2.12
CA CYS A 599 22.41 -15.44 3.29
C CYS A 599 21.56 -16.71 3.34
N ALA A 600 20.24 -16.58 3.13
CA ALA A 600 19.32 -17.71 3.13
C ALA A 600 19.53 -18.70 1.98
N LEU A 601 20.00 -18.21 0.82
CA LEU A 601 20.23 -18.99 -0.41
C LEU A 601 21.71 -19.34 -0.64
N ALA A 602 22.51 -19.34 0.42
CA ALA A 602 23.95 -19.55 0.32
C ALA A 602 24.35 -20.91 -0.28
N ASP A 603 23.52 -21.94 -0.08
CA ASP A 603 23.70 -23.29 -0.62
C ASP A 603 22.91 -23.55 -1.92
N GLY A 604 22.27 -22.51 -2.47
CA GLY A 604 21.42 -22.60 -3.65
C GLY A 604 20.08 -23.29 -3.41
N THR A 605 19.75 -23.60 -2.15
CA THR A 605 18.46 -24.14 -1.73
C THR A 605 17.78 -23.26 -0.71
N LEU A 606 16.45 -23.17 -0.75
CA LEU A 606 15.66 -22.49 0.26
C LEU A 606 14.84 -23.55 1.01
N SER A 607 14.85 -23.57 2.34
CA SER A 607 13.86 -24.36 3.07
C SER A 607 12.55 -23.57 3.18
N LEU A 608 11.43 -24.26 3.45
CA LEU A 608 10.17 -23.57 3.73
C LEU A 608 10.29 -22.64 4.96
N THR A 609 11.06 -23.05 5.97
CA THR A 609 11.32 -22.24 7.17
C THR A 609 12.08 -20.96 6.82
N ASP A 610 13.08 -21.03 5.94
CA ASP A 610 13.83 -19.85 5.48
C ASP A 610 12.93 -18.88 4.72
N ALA A 611 12.07 -19.42 3.85
CA ALA A 611 11.09 -18.63 3.10
C ALA A 611 10.10 -17.90 4.04
N GLU A 612 9.58 -18.58 5.05
CA GLU A 612 8.68 -17.98 6.04
C GLU A 612 9.37 -16.90 6.88
N LEU A 613 10.58 -17.19 7.36
CA LEU A 613 11.38 -16.26 8.16
C LEU A 613 11.73 -14.99 7.36
N LEU A 614 12.21 -15.16 6.11
CA LEU A 614 12.49 -14.06 5.21
C LEU A 614 11.25 -13.21 4.97
N ARG A 615 10.08 -13.82 4.71
CA ARG A 615 8.82 -13.07 4.51
C ARG A 615 8.40 -12.31 5.76
N ALA A 616 8.50 -12.92 6.94
CA ALA A 616 8.19 -12.25 8.21
C ALA A 616 9.11 -11.03 8.43
N ILE A 617 10.42 -11.21 8.29
CA ILE A 617 11.40 -10.11 8.42
C ILE A 617 11.12 -9.01 7.40
N CYS A 618 10.95 -9.37 6.13
CA CYS A 618 10.74 -8.41 5.05
C CYS A 618 9.42 -7.64 5.18
N SER A 619 8.36 -8.28 5.68
CA SER A 619 7.10 -7.61 6.01
C SER A 619 7.29 -6.59 7.14
N THR A 620 8.05 -6.91 8.20
CA THR A 620 8.35 -5.94 9.28
C THR A 620 9.20 -4.76 8.81
N LEU A 621 9.95 -4.93 7.71
CA LEU A 621 10.76 -3.89 7.07
C LEU A 621 10.01 -3.13 5.97
N ASP A 622 8.71 -3.34 5.78
CA ASP A 622 7.90 -2.75 4.68
C ASP A 622 8.50 -3.01 3.28
N SER A 623 9.10 -4.18 3.08
CA SER A 623 9.78 -4.57 1.83
C SER A 623 9.27 -5.94 1.38
N PRO A 624 8.05 -6.04 0.81
CA PRO A 624 7.38 -7.32 0.58
C PRO A 624 8.19 -8.24 -0.35
N LEU A 625 8.23 -9.52 0.02
CA LEU A 625 8.81 -10.60 -0.79
C LEU A 625 7.68 -11.43 -1.42
N PRO A 626 7.66 -11.59 -2.76
CA PRO A 626 6.69 -12.47 -3.43
C PRO A 626 6.89 -13.92 -2.99
N PRO A 627 5.89 -14.81 -3.19
CA PRO A 627 6.07 -16.24 -2.97
C PRO A 627 7.24 -16.79 -3.80
N PHE A 628 8.07 -17.65 -3.22
CA PHE A 628 9.22 -18.24 -3.90
C PHE A 628 8.79 -19.42 -4.80
N LEU A 629 8.37 -19.13 -6.04
CA LEU A 629 7.72 -20.12 -6.92
C LEU A 629 8.64 -20.91 -7.83
N GLU A 630 9.79 -20.34 -8.17
CA GLU A 630 10.82 -21.07 -8.92
C GLU A 630 11.51 -22.13 -8.04
N ALA A 631 11.24 -22.06 -6.73
CA ALA A 631 11.86 -22.84 -5.69
C ALA A 631 11.04 -24.10 -5.35
N MET A 632 9.72 -24.07 -5.49
CA MET A 632 8.83 -25.16 -5.05
C MET A 632 9.01 -26.40 -5.92
N PRO A 633 9.39 -27.58 -5.36
CA PRO A 633 9.35 -28.81 -6.12
C PRO A 633 7.90 -29.03 -6.51
N TYR A 634 7.65 -28.90 -7.81
CA TYR A 634 6.41 -29.35 -8.40
C TYR A 634 6.37 -30.87 -8.17
N ALA A 635 5.46 -31.31 -7.31
CA ALA A 635 5.06 -32.70 -7.28
C ALA A 635 4.55 -33.06 -8.68
N ALA A 636 5.19 -34.05 -9.30
CA ALA A 636 4.75 -34.66 -10.54
C ALA A 636 3.46 -35.47 -10.33
#